data_AF-A0A8G0ZY85-F1
#
_entry.id   AF-A0A8G0ZY85-F1
#
_cell.length_a   1.000
_cell.length_b   1.000
_cell.length_c   1.000
_cell.angle_alpha   90.00
_cell.angle_beta   90.00
_cell.angle_gamma   90.00
#
_symmetry.space_group_name_H-M   'P 1'
#
loop_
_entity.id
_entity.type
_entity.pdbx_description
1 polymer ?
#
loop_
_entity_poly.entity_id
_entity_poly.type
_entity_poly.pdbx_seq_one_letter_code
_entity_poly.pdbx_strand_id
1 'polypeptide(L)'
;MSDFTVDRLQDWEANLSPIGSPDAAFGLNGGPDDRTEWGLAADKTNGVDLGAAVAGETVGFTRINPASVTAASIQAPRPVLAGVDTIPGDISTTVTIGVGGSLTSELDSAGDRDWIAVTLQAGRTYSISLSGTGANAVSDTYLRLMNAAGIQVAFDDDGGAGTNSLLVFTATTTGTYYINAGAYDDALTGEYTVEVNAVKPPSFLDSIDWGTQVSTNVIQVYFAPRGTTYDGVTSLGWNAYEIQQAMLAFQQFENIANVTITRTTNAAAAEFVLVTTTDNSFLGYFNPPGEVNEGVGVFARNGTGWDETAPGTGGLEQGGYGFVTLIHEFGHGMGLAHPHDNGGSSTVWQGVTDPFDSLGTFDLNQGIYTTMSYNDGWQLHPSGENSAIPYGYQGTLMAFDIAMLQEKYGANTTFAAGNSTYVLPEANATGTFFACIWDTGGVDQVVYNGTSSATIDLRAATLGYAAGSGGFISFADGIYGGYTIANGVVIENATGGSAGDSIMGNAAANRLNGRGGNDSLVGAAGNDVLLGSTGLDTLVGGLGDDTLNGGAGRDILIGNDGADDFIYANASDSGATAATRDQINGFVSGADDIDLRSMDADSTDATNDAFLWRDTLGFSGVAGQLRWAASTAGVLVFGDLNGDRVVDFSILLAGVTSVVQGDFFL
;
A
#
# COMPACT_ATOMS: atom_id res chain seq x y z
N MET A 1 -25.55 -18.65 3.67
CA MET A 1 -24.65 -19.78 3.36
C MET A 1 -24.52 -19.78 1.85
N SER A 2 -23.41 -19.38 1.23
CA SER A 2 -22.04 -19.15 1.70
C SER A 2 -21.32 -18.28 0.66
N ASP A 3 -20.50 -17.37 1.16
CA ASP A 3 -19.38 -16.62 0.57
C ASP A 3 -19.22 -16.53 -0.95
N PHE A 4 -19.34 -15.29 -1.44
CA PHE A 4 -18.70 -14.80 -2.66
C PHE A 4 -17.65 -13.76 -2.25
N THR A 5 -16.37 -14.07 -2.47
CA THR A 5 -15.22 -13.24 -2.07
C THR A 5 -14.75 -12.32 -3.20
N VAL A 6 -14.56 -11.05 -2.81
CA VAL A 6 -13.54 -10.05 -3.18
C VAL A 6 -12.41 -10.51 -4.13
N ASP A 7 -12.71 -10.80 -5.40
CA ASP A 7 -11.67 -11.23 -6.36
C ASP A 7 -11.87 -10.67 -7.79
N ARG A 8 -12.64 -9.59 -7.93
CA ARG A 8 -12.80 -8.87 -9.22
C ARG A 8 -12.25 -7.44 -9.25
N LEU A 9 -11.75 -6.93 -8.13
CA LEU A 9 -11.20 -5.57 -8.04
C LEU A 9 -9.77 -5.46 -8.62
N GLN A 10 -8.96 -6.53 -8.58
CA GLN A 10 -7.56 -6.49 -9.05
C GLN A 10 -7.41 -6.53 -10.59
N ASP A 11 -8.37 -7.08 -11.32
CA ASP A 11 -8.27 -7.21 -12.79
C ASP A 11 -8.68 -5.92 -13.56
N TRP A 12 -9.25 -4.91 -12.87
CA TRP A 12 -9.66 -3.64 -13.48
C TRP A 12 -8.60 -2.53 -13.38
N GLU A 13 -7.68 -2.62 -12.41
CA GLU A 13 -6.64 -1.59 -12.15
C GLU A 13 -5.60 -1.46 -13.27
N ALA A 14 -5.54 -2.39 -14.23
CA ALA A 14 -4.54 -2.39 -15.30
C ALA A 14 -4.90 -1.59 -16.58
N ASN A 15 -6.10 -0.99 -16.68
CA ASN A 15 -6.58 -0.40 -17.96
C ASN A 15 -6.90 1.11 -17.96
N LEU A 16 -6.55 1.86 -16.91
CA LEU A 16 -6.68 3.32 -16.91
C LEU A 16 -5.32 3.99 -17.08
N SER A 17 -4.81 3.95 -18.32
CA SER A 17 -3.80 4.93 -18.74
C SER A 17 -4.48 6.29 -18.97
N PRO A 18 -4.03 7.38 -18.34
CA PRO A 18 -4.58 8.70 -18.63
C PRO A 18 -4.26 9.10 -20.07
N ILE A 19 -5.32 9.33 -20.85
CA ILE A 19 -5.26 9.88 -22.20
C ILE A 19 -4.78 11.34 -22.07
N GLY A 20 -3.62 11.62 -22.68
CA GLY A 20 -2.86 12.84 -22.48
C GLY A 20 -3.43 14.13 -23.10
N SER A 21 -2.71 15.21 -22.83
CA SER A 21 -2.81 16.50 -23.53
C SER A 21 -1.48 16.80 -24.26
N PRO A 22 -1.47 17.66 -25.29
CA PRO A 22 -0.70 17.44 -26.51
C PRO A 22 0.69 18.12 -26.61
N ASP A 23 1.51 17.49 -27.46
CA ASP A 23 2.82 17.85 -28.02
C ASP A 23 3.22 19.33 -28.14
N ALA A 24 4.49 19.60 -27.81
CA ALA A 24 5.38 20.42 -28.65
C ALA A 24 6.88 20.06 -28.53
N ALA A 25 7.38 19.40 -29.57
CA ALA A 25 8.70 19.60 -30.23
C ALA A 25 10.01 19.10 -29.58
N PHE A 26 10.41 17.89 -30.01
CA PHE A 26 11.70 17.49 -30.62
C PHE A 26 13.00 18.24 -30.29
N GLY A 27 13.96 17.48 -29.76
CA GLY A 27 15.41 17.76 -29.81
C GLY A 27 16.24 16.52 -29.46
N LEU A 28 16.70 15.80 -30.49
CA LEU A 28 17.49 14.56 -30.44
C LEU A 28 18.86 14.73 -29.76
N ASN A 29 19.32 13.70 -29.01
CA ASN A 29 20.65 13.10 -29.16
C ASN A 29 20.89 11.87 -28.26
N GLY A 30 20.81 10.68 -28.87
CA GLY A 30 21.97 9.79 -29.09
C GLY A 30 22.58 8.97 -27.93
N GLY A 31 22.35 7.65 -27.98
CA GLY A 31 23.35 6.64 -27.57
C GLY A 31 22.74 5.38 -26.93
N PRO A 32 23.13 4.14 -27.31
CA PRO A 32 22.18 3.05 -27.48
C PRO A 32 22.25 1.92 -26.43
N ASP A 33 21.10 1.24 -26.30
CA ASP A 33 20.89 -0.11 -25.78
C ASP A 33 21.81 -1.16 -26.42
N ASP A 34 22.23 -2.16 -25.64
CA ASP A 34 22.63 -3.46 -26.17
C ASP A 34 22.17 -4.61 -25.26
N ARG A 35 21.18 -5.37 -25.75
CA ARG A 35 20.90 -6.76 -25.36
C ARG A 35 21.29 -7.63 -26.55
N THR A 36 22.21 -8.59 -26.37
CA THR A 36 22.05 -10.05 -26.62
C THR A 36 23.39 -10.78 -26.81
N GLU A 37 23.58 -11.78 -25.94
CA GLU A 37 24.05 -13.15 -26.18
C GLU A 37 25.36 -13.52 -26.95
N TRP A 38 25.88 -14.67 -26.49
CA TRP A 38 26.80 -15.66 -27.11
C TRP A 38 28.32 -15.54 -26.87
N GLY A 39 28.81 -16.48 -26.05
CA GLY A 39 29.66 -17.55 -26.60
C GLY A 39 31.18 -17.46 -26.38
N LEU A 40 31.62 -18.09 -25.28
CA LEU A 40 32.79 -18.97 -25.15
C LEU A 40 33.99 -18.79 -26.11
N ALA A 41 35.15 -18.43 -25.52
CA ALA A 41 36.45 -18.90 -26.01
C ALA A 41 37.43 -19.12 -24.84
N ALA A 42 38.17 -20.21 -24.95
CA ALA A 42 38.91 -20.92 -23.91
C ALA A 42 40.37 -20.50 -23.73
N ASP A 43 40.97 -21.12 -22.71
CA ASP A 43 42.27 -21.80 -22.72
C ASP A 43 43.44 -21.14 -21.95
N LYS A 44 43.98 -21.88 -20.97
CA LYS A 44 45.33 -22.46 -21.02
C LYS A 44 45.71 -23.08 -19.68
N THR A 45 46.07 -24.37 -19.70
CA THR A 45 47.49 -24.79 -19.63
C THR A 45 47.62 -26.31 -19.46
N ASN A 46 48.19 -26.98 -20.46
CA ASN A 46 49.51 -27.63 -20.37
C ASN A 46 49.67 -28.65 -21.51
N GLY A 47 50.49 -28.28 -22.49
CA GLY A 47 51.03 -29.23 -23.45
C GLY A 47 52.17 -30.02 -22.83
N VAL A 48 52.29 -31.30 -23.20
CA VAL A 48 53.39 -31.82 -24.04
C VAL A 48 52.87 -33.09 -24.72
N ASP A 49 52.88 -33.10 -26.04
CA ASP A 49 52.67 -34.26 -26.90
C ASP A 49 54.02 -34.92 -27.19
N LEU A 50 54.13 -36.24 -26.95
CA LEU A 50 54.86 -37.16 -27.84
C LEU A 50 54.27 -38.58 -27.69
N GLY A 51 53.37 -38.92 -28.61
CA GLY A 51 53.59 -40.05 -29.53
C GLY A 51 53.58 -41.50 -29.01
N ALA A 52 52.51 -42.20 -29.41
CA ALA A 52 52.50 -43.55 -29.99
C ALA A 52 52.17 -44.79 -29.12
N ALA A 53 51.06 -45.42 -29.56
CA ALA A 53 50.82 -46.85 -29.71
C ALA A 53 50.37 -47.71 -28.51
N VAL A 54 49.09 -48.04 -28.60
CA VAL A 54 48.26 -49.09 -27.97
C VAL A 54 48.92 -50.48 -27.90
N ALA A 55 48.82 -51.16 -26.76
CA ALA A 55 48.31 -52.54 -26.61
C ALA A 55 48.54 -53.12 -25.19
N GLY A 56 47.52 -53.79 -24.63
CA GLY A 56 47.73 -55.02 -23.86
C GLY A 56 47.58 -54.97 -22.32
N GLU A 57 46.39 -55.40 -21.86
CA GLU A 57 46.19 -56.52 -20.92
C GLU A 57 46.77 -56.55 -19.47
N THR A 58 45.82 -56.71 -18.54
CA THR A 58 45.75 -57.68 -17.41
C THR A 58 46.28 -57.31 -16.00
N VAL A 59 45.30 -56.99 -15.16
CA VAL A 59 45.00 -57.40 -13.76
C VAL A 59 46.08 -58.13 -12.94
N GLY A 60 46.24 -57.69 -11.68
CA GLY A 60 46.79 -58.51 -10.60
C GLY A 60 46.16 -58.19 -9.24
N PHE A 61 45.24 -59.05 -8.78
CA PHE A 61 44.85 -59.15 -7.36
C PHE A 61 45.51 -60.38 -6.75
N THR A 62 46.10 -60.20 -5.55
CA THR A 62 46.62 -61.31 -4.73
C THR A 62 45.54 -61.78 -3.77
N ARG A 63 45.25 -63.08 -3.81
CA ARG A 63 44.35 -63.83 -2.93
C ARG A 63 44.95 -64.05 -1.53
N ILE A 64 44.08 -64.06 -0.52
CA ILE A 64 44.22 -64.98 0.63
C ILE A 64 42.95 -65.85 0.72
N ASN A 65 43.21 -67.13 0.99
CA ASN A 65 42.34 -68.31 0.92
C ASN A 65 41.47 -68.47 2.21
N PRO A 66 40.31 -69.13 2.13
CA PRO A 66 39.28 -69.21 3.16
C PRO A 66 39.33 -70.54 3.94
N ALA A 67 38.85 -70.55 5.18
CA ALA A 67 38.09 -71.64 5.79
C ALA A 67 37.79 -71.35 7.27
N SER A 68 36.61 -70.80 7.56
CA SER A 68 35.65 -71.40 8.51
C SER A 68 34.37 -70.54 8.64
N VAL A 69 33.42 -70.78 7.73
CA VAL A 69 31.98 -71.10 7.97
C VAL A 69 31.19 -70.15 8.91
N THR A 70 30.13 -69.47 8.44
CA THR A 70 28.81 -70.04 8.11
C THR A 70 28.12 -69.31 6.95
N ALA A 71 27.34 -70.07 6.17
CA ALA A 71 26.69 -69.62 4.94
C ALA A 71 25.18 -69.41 5.10
N ALA A 72 24.72 -68.40 4.34
CA ALA A 72 23.45 -68.30 3.63
C ALA A 72 22.23 -67.71 4.36
N SER A 73 22.03 -66.40 4.18
CA SER A 73 21.18 -65.94 3.06
C SER A 73 21.75 -64.66 2.46
N ILE A 74 22.49 -64.81 1.36
CA ILE A 74 22.88 -63.71 0.49
C ILE A 74 21.61 -63.27 -0.23
N GLN A 75 21.05 -62.14 0.19
CA GLN A 75 20.18 -61.37 -0.72
C GLN A 75 21.14 -60.59 -1.62
N ALA A 76 21.05 -60.85 -2.92
CA ALA A 76 21.88 -60.24 -3.95
C ALA A 76 21.97 -58.72 -3.78
N PRO A 77 23.07 -58.05 -4.22
CA PRO A 77 23.00 -56.62 -4.45
C PRO A 77 21.80 -56.39 -5.37
N ARG A 78 20.82 -55.61 -4.87
CA ARG A 78 19.70 -55.18 -5.70
C ARG A 78 20.31 -54.49 -6.93
N PRO A 79 19.83 -54.79 -8.15
CA PRO A 79 20.23 -54.00 -9.29
C PRO A 79 19.90 -52.54 -8.99
N VAL A 80 20.86 -51.64 -9.19
CA VAL A 80 20.59 -50.21 -9.29
C VAL A 80 19.63 -50.07 -10.47
N LEU A 81 18.35 -49.86 -10.16
CA LEU A 81 17.38 -49.42 -11.15
C LEU A 81 17.71 -47.97 -11.44
N ALA A 82 18.01 -47.66 -12.69
CA ALA A 82 17.95 -46.29 -13.18
C ALA A 82 16.49 -45.82 -13.15
N GLY A 83 16.25 -44.64 -12.58
CA GLY A 83 15.13 -43.74 -12.88
C GLY A 83 13.72 -44.29 -12.62
N VAL A 84 13.35 -44.49 -11.36
CA VAL A 84 11.93 -44.44 -10.98
C VAL A 84 11.79 -43.19 -10.14
N ASP A 85 11.19 -42.16 -10.75
CA ASP A 85 10.69 -40.97 -10.05
C ASP A 85 9.82 -41.45 -8.89
N THR A 86 10.24 -41.09 -7.67
CA THR A 86 9.61 -41.52 -6.43
C THR A 86 8.42 -40.63 -6.04
N ILE A 87 8.36 -39.39 -6.51
CA ILE A 87 7.31 -38.43 -6.21
C ILE A 87 6.93 -37.68 -7.50
N PRO A 88 5.74 -37.94 -8.08
CA PRO A 88 5.35 -37.33 -9.34
C PRO A 88 5.45 -35.81 -9.34
N GLY A 89 5.99 -35.26 -10.43
CA GLY A 89 6.08 -33.82 -10.67
C GLY A 89 4.80 -33.13 -11.14
N ASP A 90 3.64 -33.58 -10.66
CA ASP A 90 2.33 -33.01 -11.00
C ASP A 90 1.26 -33.20 -9.90
N ILE A 91 0.05 -32.72 -10.16
CA ILE A 91 -1.10 -32.77 -9.23
C ILE A 91 -1.55 -34.19 -8.85
N SER A 92 -1.07 -35.24 -9.52
CA SER A 92 -1.38 -36.63 -9.22
C SER A 92 -0.59 -37.19 -8.03
N THR A 93 0.38 -36.42 -7.50
CA THR A 93 1.12 -36.80 -6.30
C THR A 93 0.20 -37.19 -5.15
N THR A 94 0.61 -38.24 -4.44
CA THR A 94 -0.06 -38.71 -3.21
C THR A 94 0.74 -38.37 -1.96
N VAL A 95 1.91 -37.76 -2.12
CA VAL A 95 2.78 -37.35 -1.03
C VAL A 95 2.23 -36.05 -0.45
N THR A 96 2.09 -36.03 0.88
CA THR A 96 1.54 -34.89 1.60
C THR A 96 2.45 -34.48 2.75
N ILE A 97 2.57 -33.18 2.99
CA ILE A 97 3.18 -32.61 4.19
C ILE A 97 2.16 -31.75 4.93
N GLY A 98 2.18 -31.82 6.27
CA GLY A 98 1.38 -30.96 7.14
C GLY A 98 2.15 -29.71 7.55
N VAL A 99 1.43 -28.65 7.93
CA VAL A 99 2.04 -27.48 8.58
C VAL A 99 2.64 -27.89 9.93
N GLY A 100 3.88 -27.48 10.19
CA GLY A 100 4.75 -27.95 11.28
C GLY A 100 5.48 -29.26 10.95
N GLY A 101 5.37 -29.74 9.71
CA GLY A 101 5.99 -30.98 9.24
C GLY A 101 7.30 -30.76 8.49
N SER A 102 8.07 -31.83 8.38
CA SER A 102 9.31 -31.93 7.59
C SER A 102 9.29 -33.23 6.79
N LEU A 103 9.80 -33.20 5.56
CA LEU A 103 9.88 -34.34 4.65
C LEU A 103 11.23 -34.32 3.94
N THR A 104 11.92 -35.47 3.93
CA THR A 104 13.18 -35.67 3.20
C THR A 104 12.94 -36.61 2.02
N SER A 105 13.47 -36.26 0.85
CA SER A 105 13.44 -37.06 -0.38
C SER A 105 14.70 -36.81 -1.21
N GLU A 106 14.81 -37.42 -2.39
CA GLU A 106 15.90 -37.21 -3.34
C GLU A 106 15.35 -36.78 -4.70
N LEU A 107 16.03 -35.85 -5.38
CA LEU A 107 15.85 -35.63 -6.82
C LEU A 107 16.54 -36.77 -7.56
N ASP A 108 15.76 -37.69 -8.10
CA ASP A 108 16.18 -39.01 -8.60
C ASP A 108 16.97 -38.91 -9.93
N SER A 109 16.73 -37.86 -10.71
CA SER A 109 17.37 -37.66 -12.02
C SER A 109 17.42 -36.19 -12.45
N ALA A 110 18.18 -35.90 -13.50
CA ALA A 110 18.24 -34.54 -14.04
C ALA A 110 16.85 -34.09 -14.56
N GLY A 111 16.42 -32.90 -14.12
CA GLY A 111 15.12 -32.31 -14.40
C GLY A 111 13.99 -32.82 -13.52
N ASP A 112 14.32 -33.64 -12.52
CA ASP A 112 13.33 -34.17 -11.58
C ASP A 112 12.77 -33.07 -10.68
N ARG A 113 11.48 -33.19 -10.36
CA ARG A 113 10.74 -32.23 -9.55
C ARG A 113 9.67 -32.95 -8.78
N ASP A 114 9.84 -33.01 -7.48
CA ASP A 114 8.88 -33.68 -6.61
C ASP A 114 7.75 -32.72 -6.25
N TRP A 115 6.49 -33.11 -6.49
CA TRP A 115 5.35 -32.34 -5.99
C TRP A 115 4.85 -32.93 -4.67
N ILE A 116 4.82 -32.10 -3.63
CA ILE A 116 4.38 -32.46 -2.28
C ILE A 116 3.13 -31.63 -1.96
N ALA A 117 1.99 -32.28 -1.73
CA ALA A 117 0.75 -31.59 -1.40
C ALA A 117 0.76 -31.07 0.04
N VAL A 118 0.30 -29.83 0.24
CA VAL A 118 0.15 -29.19 1.56
C VAL A 118 -1.19 -28.47 1.63
N THR A 119 -1.90 -28.58 2.75
CA THR A 119 -3.16 -27.85 2.95
C THR A 119 -2.89 -26.55 3.70
N LEU A 120 -3.18 -25.43 3.05
CA LEU A 120 -3.02 -24.08 3.61
C LEU A 120 -4.39 -23.43 3.84
N GLN A 121 -4.43 -22.47 4.77
CA GLN A 121 -5.64 -21.72 5.12
C GLN A 121 -5.54 -20.28 4.66
N ALA A 122 -6.62 -19.75 4.07
CA ALA A 122 -6.69 -18.37 3.62
C ALA A 122 -6.34 -17.40 4.77
N GLY A 123 -5.52 -16.39 4.45
CA GLY A 123 -5.07 -15.37 5.39
C GLY A 123 -3.98 -15.81 6.37
N ARG A 124 -3.49 -17.05 6.29
CA ARG A 124 -2.34 -17.50 7.10
C ARG A 124 -1.05 -17.49 6.29
N THR A 125 0.05 -17.12 6.95
CA THR A 125 1.40 -17.12 6.37
C THR A 125 2.18 -18.35 6.80
N TYR A 126 2.96 -18.89 5.85
CA TYR A 126 3.77 -20.08 6.02
C TYR A 126 5.17 -19.83 5.50
N SER A 127 6.18 -20.30 6.23
CA SER A 127 7.53 -20.45 5.70
C SER A 127 7.69 -21.87 5.15
N ILE A 128 8.19 -21.99 3.93
CA ILE A 128 8.47 -23.24 3.26
C ILE A 128 9.96 -23.24 2.91
N SER A 129 10.76 -23.99 3.66
CA SER A 129 12.19 -24.16 3.36
C SER A 129 12.40 -25.41 2.54
N LEU A 130 13.29 -25.32 1.56
CA LEU A 130 13.84 -26.45 0.82
C LEU A 130 15.36 -26.38 0.97
N SER A 131 15.96 -27.43 1.51
CA SER A 131 17.40 -27.43 1.77
C SER A 131 18.04 -28.72 1.32
N GLY A 132 19.21 -28.65 0.70
CA GLY A 132 20.03 -29.83 0.45
C GLY A 132 20.44 -30.49 1.75
N THR A 133 20.20 -31.79 1.90
CA THR A 133 20.52 -32.55 3.13
C THR A 133 21.34 -33.80 2.85
N GLY A 134 21.95 -34.35 3.91
CA GLY A 134 22.67 -35.60 3.81
C GLY A 134 24.03 -35.51 3.09
N ALA A 135 24.58 -36.68 2.73
CA ALA A 135 25.92 -36.79 2.15
C ALA A 135 25.97 -36.49 0.64
N ASN A 136 24.82 -36.59 -0.03
CA ASN A 136 24.63 -36.29 -1.46
C ASN A 136 23.58 -35.18 -1.60
N ALA A 137 23.72 -34.10 -0.82
CA ALA A 137 22.78 -32.99 -0.81
C ALA A 137 22.64 -32.35 -2.20
N VAL A 138 21.42 -31.95 -2.57
CA VAL A 138 21.21 -30.99 -3.67
C VAL A 138 21.98 -29.73 -3.31
N SER A 139 22.95 -29.34 -4.15
CA SER A 139 23.85 -28.24 -3.81
C SER A 139 23.21 -26.86 -3.94
N ASP A 140 22.13 -26.75 -4.71
CA ASP A 140 21.45 -25.50 -5.05
C ASP A 140 19.99 -25.81 -5.34
N THR A 141 19.11 -25.48 -4.39
CA THR A 141 17.70 -25.88 -4.45
C THR A 141 16.86 -24.82 -5.14
N TYR A 142 15.73 -25.23 -5.72
CA TYR A 142 14.76 -24.31 -6.28
C TYR A 142 13.35 -24.72 -5.90
N LEU A 143 12.69 -23.86 -5.12
CA LEU A 143 11.36 -24.11 -4.59
C LEU A 143 10.33 -23.33 -5.40
N ARG A 144 9.27 -24.01 -5.85
CA ARG A 144 8.06 -23.37 -6.38
C ARG A 144 6.84 -23.81 -5.56
N LEU A 145 5.86 -22.92 -5.45
CA LEU A 145 4.56 -23.22 -4.87
C LEU A 145 3.49 -23.12 -5.95
N MET A 146 2.69 -24.16 -6.09
CA MET A 146 1.62 -24.28 -7.08
C MET A 146 0.25 -24.27 -6.37
N ASN A 147 -0.75 -23.65 -6.98
CA ASN A 147 -2.14 -23.71 -6.50
C ASN A 147 -2.80 -25.06 -6.84
N ALA A 148 -4.07 -25.23 -6.45
CA ALA A 148 -4.85 -26.45 -6.71
C ALA A 148 -5.01 -26.80 -8.20
N ALA A 149 -4.85 -25.83 -9.11
CA ALA A 149 -4.89 -26.03 -10.56
C ALA A 149 -3.52 -26.36 -11.17
N GLY A 150 -2.47 -26.46 -10.34
CA GLY A 150 -1.10 -26.69 -10.79
C GLY A 150 -0.44 -25.47 -11.45
N ILE A 151 -0.92 -24.26 -11.17
CA ILE A 151 -0.32 -23.00 -11.63
C ILE A 151 0.62 -22.49 -10.53
N GLN A 152 1.84 -22.08 -10.91
CA GLN A 152 2.80 -21.50 -9.98
C GLN A 152 2.28 -20.16 -9.45
N VAL A 153 2.23 -20.02 -8.13
CA VAL A 153 1.80 -18.80 -7.43
C VAL A 153 2.94 -18.12 -6.68
N ALA A 154 4.02 -18.82 -6.39
CA ALA A 154 5.23 -18.28 -5.77
C ALA A 154 6.43 -19.18 -6.06
N PHE A 155 7.65 -18.66 -5.88
CA PHE A 155 8.88 -19.42 -5.97
C PHE A 155 10.00 -18.73 -5.19
N ASP A 156 11.07 -19.46 -4.91
CA ASP A 156 12.30 -18.96 -4.28
C ASP A 156 13.48 -19.89 -4.64
N ASP A 157 14.68 -19.34 -4.85
CA ASP A 157 15.94 -20.08 -5.10
C ASP A 157 16.90 -20.01 -3.91
N ASP A 158 17.29 -18.79 -3.50
CA ASP A 158 18.37 -18.55 -2.53
C ASP A 158 17.90 -17.80 -1.26
N GLY A 159 16.62 -17.88 -0.91
CA GLY A 159 16.07 -17.21 0.29
C GLY A 159 16.53 -17.81 1.62
N GLY A 160 17.10 -19.01 1.62
CA GLY A 160 17.57 -19.76 2.78
C GLY A 160 19.06 -19.64 3.06
N ALA A 161 19.61 -20.54 3.88
CA ALA A 161 21.03 -20.51 4.22
C ALA A 161 21.90 -21.01 3.06
N GLY A 162 22.78 -20.15 2.52
CA GLY A 162 23.61 -20.51 1.38
C GLY A 162 22.80 -20.44 0.08
N THR A 163 22.78 -21.54 -0.67
CA THR A 163 22.02 -21.72 -1.93
C THR A 163 20.76 -22.57 -1.71
N ASN A 164 20.19 -22.47 -0.51
CA ASN A 164 18.96 -23.17 -0.16
C ASN A 164 17.78 -22.21 -0.33
N SER A 165 16.59 -22.73 -0.62
CA SER A 165 15.40 -21.91 -0.83
C SER A 165 14.59 -21.75 0.46
N LEU A 166 14.03 -20.57 0.68
CA LEU A 166 13.10 -20.26 1.77
C LEU A 166 12.02 -19.30 1.27
N LEU A 167 10.82 -19.83 1.06
CA LEU A 167 9.66 -19.05 0.65
C LEU A 167 8.79 -18.70 1.86
N VAL A 168 8.41 -17.43 2.01
CA VAL A 168 7.36 -17.00 2.93
C VAL A 168 6.11 -16.64 2.12
N PHE A 169 4.99 -17.34 2.35
CA PHE A 169 3.78 -17.23 1.54
C PHE A 169 2.52 -17.11 2.39
N THR A 170 1.71 -16.09 2.12
CA THR A 170 0.36 -15.94 2.71
C THR A 170 -0.67 -16.54 1.75
N ALA A 171 -1.37 -17.59 2.18
CA ALA A 171 -2.35 -18.24 1.32
C ALA A 171 -3.57 -17.33 1.10
N THR A 172 -3.94 -17.12 -0.16
CA THR A 172 -5.12 -16.33 -0.55
C THR A 172 -6.40 -17.16 -0.50
N THR A 173 -6.30 -18.48 -0.65
CA THR A 173 -7.44 -19.41 -0.60
C THR A 173 -7.19 -20.54 0.38
N THR A 174 -8.25 -21.07 0.99
CA THR A 174 -8.15 -22.28 1.82
C THR A 174 -8.22 -23.49 0.91
N GLY A 175 -7.20 -24.34 0.93
CA GLY A 175 -7.18 -25.53 0.07
C GLY A 175 -5.81 -26.18 -0.04
N THR A 176 -5.70 -27.09 -1.01
CA THR A 176 -4.44 -27.78 -1.33
C THR A 176 -3.58 -26.92 -2.24
N TYR A 177 -2.34 -26.74 -1.83
CA TYR A 177 -1.23 -26.24 -2.64
C TYR A 177 -0.23 -27.38 -2.85
N TYR A 178 0.65 -27.23 -3.84
CA TYR A 178 1.72 -28.20 -4.10
C TYR A 178 3.07 -27.51 -4.05
N ILE A 179 3.95 -28.00 -3.18
CA ILE A 179 5.36 -27.61 -3.14
C ILE A 179 6.06 -28.41 -4.23
N ASN A 180 6.62 -27.73 -5.21
CA ASN A 180 7.50 -28.30 -6.21
C ASN A 180 8.93 -28.12 -5.72
N ALA A 181 9.54 -29.22 -5.28
CA ALA A 181 10.93 -29.28 -4.87
C ALA A 181 11.79 -29.65 -6.08
N GLY A 182 12.73 -28.77 -6.45
CA GLY A 182 13.66 -28.99 -7.55
C GLY A 182 15.03 -28.39 -7.25
N ALA A 183 15.85 -28.29 -8.29
CA ALA A 183 17.16 -27.63 -8.27
C ALA A 183 17.20 -26.45 -9.23
N TYR A 184 18.07 -25.47 -8.97
CA TYR A 184 18.22 -24.28 -9.82
C TYR A 184 18.77 -24.65 -11.21
N ASP A 185 19.80 -25.50 -11.25
CA ASP A 185 20.25 -26.18 -12.46
C ASP A 185 19.62 -27.58 -12.49
N ASP A 186 18.76 -27.83 -13.50
CA ASP A 186 18.08 -29.12 -13.69
C ASP A 186 19.07 -30.30 -13.86
N ALA A 187 20.38 -30.07 -14.06
CA ALA A 187 21.39 -31.14 -14.04
C ALA A 187 21.70 -31.67 -12.63
N LEU A 188 21.39 -30.91 -11.58
CA LEU A 188 21.66 -31.27 -10.20
C LEU A 188 20.67 -32.31 -9.69
N THR A 189 21.18 -33.25 -8.89
CA THR A 189 20.42 -34.30 -8.21
C THR A 189 20.93 -34.40 -6.78
N GLY A 190 20.16 -35.05 -5.91
CA GLY A 190 20.58 -35.24 -4.52
C GLY A 190 19.44 -35.22 -3.53
N GLU A 191 19.78 -35.43 -2.26
CA GLU A 191 18.85 -35.42 -1.15
C GLU A 191 18.51 -33.99 -0.73
N TYR A 192 17.24 -33.75 -0.44
CA TYR A 192 16.73 -32.50 0.09
C TYR A 192 15.75 -32.75 1.23
N THR A 193 15.54 -31.73 2.05
CA THR A 193 14.49 -31.68 3.06
C THR A 193 13.61 -30.45 2.83
N VAL A 194 12.29 -30.67 2.81
CA VAL A 194 11.27 -29.62 2.84
C VAL A 194 10.71 -29.51 4.25
N GLU A 195 10.62 -28.29 4.78
CA GLU A 195 9.90 -27.99 6.02
C GLU A 195 8.84 -26.93 5.78
N VAL A 196 7.67 -27.10 6.40
CA VAL A 196 6.57 -26.13 6.32
C VAL A 196 6.23 -25.70 7.74
N ASN A 197 6.33 -24.41 8.05
CA ASN A 197 5.95 -23.87 9.35
C ASN A 197 4.93 -22.75 9.18
N ALA A 198 3.99 -22.63 10.11
CA ALA A 198 3.17 -21.42 10.22
C ALA A 198 4.04 -20.31 10.81
N VAL A 199 4.03 -19.14 10.17
CA VAL A 199 4.80 -17.97 10.61
C VAL A 199 3.90 -16.74 10.67
N LYS A 200 4.32 -15.70 11.40
CA LYS A 200 3.70 -14.37 11.28
C LYS A 200 3.98 -13.86 9.86
N PRO A 201 3.02 -13.21 9.18
CA PRO A 201 3.34 -12.43 8.00
C PRO A 201 4.52 -11.51 8.29
N PRO A 202 5.48 -11.32 7.36
CA PRO A 202 6.45 -10.25 7.48
C PRO A 202 5.70 -8.95 7.76
N SER A 203 6.05 -8.29 8.86
CA SER A 203 5.39 -7.09 9.30
C SER A 203 6.41 -5.97 9.32
N PHE A 204 6.12 -4.88 8.64
CA PHE A 204 6.92 -3.65 8.72
C PHE A 204 7.03 -3.13 10.15
N LEU A 205 6.05 -3.45 10.99
CA LEU A 205 6.07 -3.10 12.41
C LEU A 205 7.20 -3.81 13.18
N ASP A 206 7.60 -5.02 12.78
CA ASP A 206 8.70 -5.73 13.44
C ASP A 206 10.04 -5.01 13.22
N SER A 207 10.14 -4.20 12.16
CA SER A 207 11.32 -3.39 11.85
C SER A 207 11.44 -2.09 12.61
N ILE A 208 10.33 -1.56 13.11
CA ILE A 208 10.32 -0.34 13.91
C ILE A 208 10.04 -0.62 15.40
N ASP A 209 9.97 -1.88 15.79
CA ASP A 209 9.84 -2.29 17.19
C ASP A 209 11.24 -2.51 17.82
N TRP A 210 11.64 -1.63 18.74
CA TRP A 210 12.89 -1.81 19.49
C TRP A 210 12.87 -3.06 20.39
N GLY A 211 11.68 -3.59 20.70
CA GLY A 211 11.44 -4.74 21.57
C GLY A 211 11.22 -4.40 23.04
N THR A 212 11.50 -3.16 23.43
CA THR A 212 11.28 -2.62 24.78
C THR A 212 10.37 -1.40 24.72
N GLN A 213 9.91 -0.96 25.88
CA GLN A 213 9.05 0.21 26.04
C GLN A 213 9.22 0.80 27.44
N VAL A 214 8.78 2.05 27.63
CA VAL A 214 8.71 2.64 28.97
C VAL A 214 7.72 1.84 29.83
N SER A 215 8.10 1.54 31.06
CA SER A 215 7.32 0.65 31.95
C SER A 215 6.00 1.24 32.47
N THR A 216 5.72 2.51 32.16
CA THR A 216 4.57 3.28 32.64
C THR A 216 3.97 4.08 31.49
N ASN A 217 2.66 4.29 31.53
CA ASN A 217 1.96 5.18 30.62
C ASN A 217 1.95 6.64 31.10
N VAL A 218 2.43 6.92 32.31
CA VAL A 218 2.64 8.28 32.81
C VAL A 218 4.12 8.60 32.73
N ILE A 219 4.49 9.51 31.83
CA ILE A 219 5.86 9.86 31.52
C ILE A 219 6.13 11.28 32.00
N GLN A 220 7.11 11.43 32.89
CA GLN A 220 7.56 12.72 33.35
C GLN A 220 8.81 13.17 32.61
N VAL A 221 8.75 14.37 32.02
CA VAL A 221 9.84 14.96 31.22
C VAL A 221 10.55 16.05 32.02
N TYR A 222 11.86 15.89 32.17
CA TYR A 222 12.73 16.86 32.82
C TYR A 222 13.67 17.53 31.80
N PHE A 223 13.53 18.84 31.65
CA PHE A 223 14.42 19.65 30.82
C PHE A 223 15.66 20.05 31.62
N ALA A 224 16.81 19.49 31.27
CA ALA A 224 18.06 19.63 32.02
C ALA A 224 18.52 21.11 32.06
N PRO A 225 18.67 21.72 33.25
CA PRO A 225 19.18 23.08 33.40
C PRO A 225 20.61 23.23 32.87
N ARG A 226 21.00 24.46 32.53
CA ARG A 226 22.36 24.75 32.11
C ARG A 226 23.38 24.28 33.14
N GLY A 227 24.38 23.52 32.69
CA GLY A 227 25.50 23.05 33.51
C GLY A 227 25.27 21.71 34.22
N THR A 228 24.10 21.08 34.08
CA THR A 228 23.90 19.70 34.54
C THR A 228 24.35 18.70 33.46
N THR A 229 24.88 17.55 33.88
CA THR A 229 25.41 16.54 32.96
C THR A 229 24.58 15.26 33.01
N TYR A 230 24.16 14.79 31.85
CA TYR A 230 23.51 13.48 31.63
C TYR A 230 24.11 12.87 30.38
N ASP A 231 24.30 11.55 30.38
CA ASP A 231 24.95 10.82 29.28
C ASP A 231 26.30 11.45 28.85
N GLY A 232 27.08 11.94 29.82
CA GLY A 232 28.35 12.63 29.56
C GLY A 232 28.23 14.02 28.91
N VAL A 233 27.04 14.47 28.53
CA VAL A 233 26.78 15.76 27.88
C VAL A 233 26.34 16.80 28.91
N THR A 234 26.99 17.97 28.91
CA THR A 234 26.63 19.08 29.80
C THR A 234 25.62 20.00 29.11
N SER A 235 24.41 20.05 29.66
CA SER A 235 23.29 20.80 29.08
C SER A 235 23.57 22.29 28.95
N LEU A 236 23.17 22.88 27.83
CA LEU A 236 23.13 24.33 27.63
C LEU A 236 21.89 25.00 28.25
N GLY A 237 20.94 24.18 28.71
CA GLY A 237 19.62 24.61 29.16
C GLY A 237 18.63 24.75 28.00
N TRP A 238 17.35 24.82 28.35
CA TRP A 238 16.25 25.03 27.43
C TRP A 238 15.54 26.35 27.75
N ASN A 239 15.21 27.12 26.72
CA ASN A 239 14.41 28.33 26.82
C ASN A 239 12.90 27.98 26.79
N ALA A 240 12.04 28.97 27.07
CA ALA A 240 10.60 28.74 27.18
C ALA A 240 9.95 28.29 25.86
N TYR A 241 10.47 28.76 24.73
CA TYR A 241 9.97 28.42 23.41
C TYR A 241 10.39 26.99 22.99
N GLU A 242 11.65 26.62 23.19
CA GLU A 242 12.14 25.26 22.93
C GLU A 242 11.34 24.24 23.76
N ILE A 243 11.08 24.54 25.05
CA ILE A 243 10.24 23.70 25.92
C ILE A 243 8.82 23.59 25.36
N GLN A 244 8.25 24.69 24.86
CA GLN A 244 6.90 24.68 24.29
C GLN A 244 6.83 23.77 23.05
N GLN A 245 7.79 23.88 22.13
CA GLN A 245 7.81 23.03 20.92
C GLN A 245 8.03 21.56 21.26
N ALA A 246 8.95 21.25 22.18
CA ALA A 246 9.14 19.88 22.67
C ALA A 246 7.87 19.30 23.30
N MET A 247 7.13 20.09 24.09
CA MET A 247 5.86 19.61 24.66
C MET A 247 4.76 19.46 23.59
N LEU A 248 4.75 20.28 22.53
CA LEU A 248 3.85 20.10 21.39
C LEU A 248 4.16 18.83 20.59
N ALA A 249 5.45 18.48 20.47
CA ALA A 249 5.89 17.22 19.89
C ALA A 249 5.43 16.02 20.75
N PHE A 250 5.59 16.06 22.08
CA PHE A 250 5.05 15.02 22.97
C PHE A 250 3.53 14.89 22.90
N GLN A 251 2.80 15.98 22.74
CA GLN A 251 1.34 15.95 22.58
C GLN A 251 0.91 15.07 21.40
N GLN A 252 1.73 14.96 20.34
CA GLN A 252 1.40 14.09 19.20
C GLN A 252 1.34 12.61 19.59
N PHE A 253 2.12 12.17 20.59
CA PHE A 253 2.07 10.82 21.13
C PHE A 253 0.81 10.61 21.99
N GLU A 254 0.46 11.59 22.82
CA GLU A 254 -0.76 11.52 23.65
C GLU A 254 -2.03 11.52 22.80
N ASN A 255 -2.01 12.15 21.62
CA ASN A 255 -3.16 12.15 20.70
C ASN A 255 -3.50 10.75 20.20
N ILE A 256 -2.49 9.89 20.00
CA ILE A 256 -2.66 8.59 19.32
C ILE A 256 -2.57 7.39 20.27
N ALA A 257 -1.83 7.52 21.38
CA ALA A 257 -1.62 6.45 22.35
C ALA A 257 -2.12 6.84 23.75
N ASN A 258 -2.46 5.81 24.54
CA ASN A 258 -2.91 5.95 25.93
C ASN A 258 -1.72 6.22 26.86
N VAL A 259 -1.06 7.36 26.65
CA VAL A 259 0.02 7.87 27.50
C VAL A 259 -0.34 9.26 28.00
N THR A 260 0.28 9.66 29.11
CA THR A 260 0.18 10.99 29.70
C THR A 260 1.58 11.52 29.92
N ILE A 261 1.94 12.59 29.22
CA ILE A 261 3.29 13.13 29.20
C ILE A 261 3.28 14.51 29.84
N THR A 262 3.95 14.65 30.98
CA THR A 262 3.92 15.89 31.76
C THR A 262 5.31 16.36 32.12
N ARG A 263 5.49 17.67 32.23
CA ARG A 263 6.76 18.23 32.67
C ARG A 263 6.94 18.08 34.18
N THR A 264 8.14 17.68 34.60
CA THR A 264 8.59 17.71 35.99
C THR A 264 9.79 18.62 36.18
N THR A 265 9.98 19.12 37.41
CA THR A 265 11.21 19.81 37.82
C THR A 265 12.11 18.91 38.68
N ASN A 266 11.71 17.67 38.93
CA ASN A 266 12.47 16.69 39.69
C ASN A 266 13.09 15.66 38.75
N ALA A 267 14.37 15.80 38.46
CA ALA A 267 15.11 14.88 37.60
C ALA A 267 15.03 13.41 38.06
N ALA A 268 14.95 13.15 39.36
CA ALA A 268 14.92 11.79 39.90
C ALA A 268 13.57 11.08 39.71
N ALA A 269 12.53 11.83 39.32
CA ALA A 269 11.21 11.30 39.03
C ALA A 269 10.90 11.29 37.53
N ALA A 270 11.86 11.63 36.68
CA ALA A 270 11.66 11.76 35.25
C ALA A 270 11.97 10.44 34.56
N GLU A 271 11.03 9.97 33.74
CA GLU A 271 11.30 8.91 32.76
C GLU A 271 12.15 9.46 31.60
N PHE A 272 11.92 10.72 31.21
CA PHE A 272 12.69 11.38 30.15
C PHE A 272 13.49 12.58 30.65
N VAL A 273 14.77 12.64 30.30
CA VAL A 273 15.66 13.77 30.58
C VAL A 273 16.18 14.35 29.26
N LEU A 274 15.83 15.60 28.97
CA LEU A 274 16.21 16.26 27.73
C LEU A 274 17.38 17.22 27.92
N VAL A 275 18.41 17.06 27.10
CA VAL A 275 19.69 17.77 27.17
C VAL A 275 19.93 18.49 25.84
N THR A 276 20.52 19.68 25.90
CA THR A 276 20.94 20.41 24.70
C THR A 276 22.46 20.55 24.65
N THR A 277 23.03 20.45 23.45
CA THR A 277 24.48 20.54 23.19
C THR A 277 24.80 21.45 22.00
N THR A 278 26.07 21.85 21.87
CA THR A 278 26.60 22.51 20.66
C THR A 278 27.25 21.53 19.68
N ASP A 279 27.42 20.26 20.07
CA ASP A 279 27.86 19.20 19.15
C ASP A 279 26.84 19.09 18.01
N ASN A 280 27.35 19.00 16.78
CA ASN A 280 26.57 18.98 15.55
C ASN A 280 26.93 17.78 14.67
N SER A 281 27.55 16.75 15.23
CA SER A 281 27.76 15.46 14.56
C SER A 281 26.47 14.65 14.37
N PHE A 282 25.39 15.06 15.03
CA PHE A 282 24.02 14.55 14.95
C PHE A 282 23.03 15.72 15.13
N LEU A 283 21.75 15.52 14.79
CA LEU A 283 20.69 16.49 15.06
C LEU A 283 20.06 16.23 16.44
N GLY A 284 19.78 14.96 16.71
CA GLY A 284 19.40 14.44 18.01
C GLY A 284 19.92 13.01 18.18
N TYR A 285 19.83 12.51 19.40
CA TYR A 285 19.73 11.09 19.68
C TYR A 285 18.93 10.90 20.97
N PHE A 286 18.26 9.77 21.11
CA PHE A 286 17.54 9.40 22.31
C PHE A 286 17.84 7.96 22.69
N ASN A 287 18.30 7.75 23.92
CA ASN A 287 18.59 6.40 24.41
C ASN A 287 17.28 5.63 24.66
N PRO A 288 17.02 4.53 23.91
CA PRO A 288 15.76 3.79 24.03
C PRO A 288 15.62 3.05 25.37
N PRO A 289 14.40 2.61 25.73
CA PRO A 289 14.17 1.82 26.93
C PRO A 289 15.01 0.54 26.95
N GLY A 290 15.54 0.17 28.12
CA GLY A 290 16.38 -1.02 28.29
C GLY A 290 17.86 -0.84 27.92
N GLU A 291 18.24 0.30 27.32
CA GLU A 291 19.63 0.63 27.01
C GLU A 291 20.33 1.39 28.15
N VAL A 292 21.66 1.53 28.02
CA VAL A 292 22.43 2.39 28.93
C VAL A 292 21.97 3.84 28.75
N ASN A 293 21.73 4.53 29.87
CA ASN A 293 21.19 5.90 29.89
C ASN A 293 19.80 6.02 29.25
N GLU A 294 19.00 4.95 29.25
CA GLU A 294 17.59 4.98 28.82
C GLU A 294 16.87 6.23 29.31
N GLY A 295 16.04 6.82 28.43
CA GLY A 295 15.28 8.01 28.79
C GLY A 295 16.05 9.33 28.62
N VAL A 296 17.36 9.32 28.36
CA VAL A 296 18.12 10.54 28.08
C VAL A 296 18.12 10.85 26.58
N GLY A 297 17.56 12.01 26.22
CA GLY A 297 17.58 12.57 24.87
C GLY A 297 18.50 13.78 24.77
N VAL A 298 19.32 13.86 23.72
CA VAL A 298 20.30 14.91 23.51
C VAL A 298 20.09 15.57 22.15
N PHE A 299 19.96 16.90 22.14
CA PHE A 299 19.64 17.68 20.94
C PHE A 299 20.71 18.73 20.62
N ALA A 300 21.08 18.81 19.34
CA ALA A 300 22.08 19.73 18.83
C ALA A 300 21.47 21.11 18.54
N ARG A 301 21.76 22.11 19.37
CA ARG A 301 21.21 23.48 19.18
C ARG A 301 21.72 24.20 17.94
N ASN A 302 22.87 23.77 17.42
CA ASN A 302 23.44 24.28 16.17
C ASN A 302 23.09 23.38 14.97
N GLY A 303 22.29 22.33 15.18
CA GLY A 303 21.82 21.43 14.13
C GLY A 303 20.88 22.13 13.17
N THR A 304 20.80 21.62 11.94
CA THR A 304 19.85 22.11 10.93
C THR A 304 18.43 22.02 11.47
N GLY A 305 17.63 23.07 11.28
CA GLY A 305 16.24 23.11 11.75
C GLY A 305 16.06 23.46 13.23
N TRP A 306 17.12 23.47 14.05
CA TRP A 306 17.01 23.96 15.41
C TRP A 306 16.95 25.49 15.41
N ASP A 307 15.86 26.06 15.90
CA ASP A 307 15.75 27.50 16.12
C ASP A 307 15.55 27.85 17.59
N GLU A 308 16.37 28.80 18.08
CA GLU A 308 16.25 29.30 19.45
C GLU A 308 15.34 30.53 19.54
N THR A 309 14.82 30.99 18.40
CA THR A 309 14.11 32.26 18.23
C THR A 309 12.60 32.15 18.46
N ALA A 310 11.91 33.28 18.44
CA ALA A 310 10.47 33.34 18.71
C ALA A 310 9.66 32.60 17.63
N PRO A 311 8.41 32.20 17.93
CA PRO A 311 7.52 31.54 16.97
C PRO A 311 7.45 32.27 15.61
N GLY A 312 7.45 31.50 14.54
CA GLY A 312 7.40 31.93 13.14
C GLY A 312 8.73 31.91 12.41
N THR A 313 9.80 31.32 12.97
CA THR A 313 11.10 31.14 12.27
C THR A 313 11.26 29.76 11.65
N GLY A 314 10.38 28.83 12.01
CA GLY A 314 9.89 27.72 11.21
C GLY A 314 10.54 26.36 11.47
N GLY A 315 11.69 26.31 12.15
CA GLY A 315 12.44 25.07 12.32
C GLY A 315 11.86 24.13 13.37
N LEU A 316 11.47 24.66 14.54
CA LEU A 316 10.90 23.88 15.64
C LEU A 316 9.36 23.89 15.68
N GLU A 317 8.71 24.63 14.79
CA GLU A 317 7.26 24.59 14.62
C GLU A 317 6.83 23.31 13.91
N GLN A 318 5.61 22.83 14.20
CA GLN A 318 5.06 21.63 13.61
C GLN A 318 5.13 21.68 12.06
N GLY A 319 5.79 20.67 11.48
CA GLY A 319 6.11 20.60 10.06
C GLY A 319 7.51 21.03 9.67
N GLY A 320 8.24 21.67 10.57
CA GLY A 320 9.64 22.05 10.39
C GLY A 320 10.61 20.89 10.65
N TYR A 321 11.82 21.03 10.12
CA TYR A 321 12.85 19.97 10.19
C TYR A 321 13.34 19.68 11.63
N GLY A 322 13.39 20.70 12.49
CA GLY A 322 13.70 20.52 13.90
C GLY A 322 12.54 19.88 14.68
N PHE A 323 11.28 20.14 14.29
CA PHE A 323 10.13 19.48 14.90
C PHE A 323 10.08 17.99 14.58
N VAL A 324 10.32 17.59 13.32
CA VAL A 324 10.41 16.15 12.98
C VAL A 324 11.54 15.47 13.74
N THR A 325 12.69 16.16 13.92
CA THR A 325 13.77 15.64 14.79
C THR A 325 13.26 15.39 16.21
N LEU A 326 12.47 16.28 16.80
CA LEU A 326 11.91 16.07 18.14
C LEU A 326 11.01 14.82 18.20
N ILE A 327 10.03 14.69 17.31
CA ILE A 327 9.12 13.54 17.33
C ILE A 327 9.84 12.22 16.97
N HIS A 328 10.84 12.25 16.11
CA HIS A 328 11.68 11.09 15.79
C HIS A 328 12.42 10.58 17.03
N GLU A 329 13.15 11.48 17.70
CA GLU A 329 13.91 11.11 18.90
C GLU A 329 12.99 10.69 20.06
N PHE A 330 11.83 11.32 20.20
CA PHE A 330 10.84 10.87 21.18
C PHE A 330 10.29 9.48 20.83
N GLY A 331 10.21 9.12 19.54
CA GLY A 331 9.90 7.77 19.08
C GLY A 331 10.88 6.74 19.63
N HIS A 332 12.19 7.00 19.55
CA HIS A 332 13.21 6.17 20.18
C HIS A 332 13.05 6.06 21.71
N GLY A 333 12.83 7.18 22.40
CA GLY A 333 12.55 7.18 23.83
C GLY A 333 11.31 6.35 24.21
N MET A 334 10.35 6.24 23.29
CA MET A 334 9.14 5.43 23.41
C MET A 334 9.33 3.97 22.95
N GLY A 335 10.51 3.59 22.46
CA GLY A 335 10.82 2.21 22.07
C GLY A 335 10.58 1.90 20.59
N LEU A 336 10.67 2.90 19.71
CA LEU A 336 10.69 2.70 18.26
C LEU A 336 12.12 2.58 17.72
N ALA A 337 12.30 1.77 16.68
CA ALA A 337 13.56 1.55 15.97
C ALA A 337 13.52 2.15 14.56
N HIS A 338 14.68 2.27 13.93
CA HIS A 338 14.75 2.66 12.53
C HIS A 338 14.38 1.51 11.60
N PRO A 339 13.82 1.81 10.42
CA PRO A 339 13.56 0.81 9.39
C PRO A 339 14.84 0.25 8.73
N HIS A 340 16.00 0.91 8.87
CA HIS A 340 17.22 0.58 8.13
C HIS A 340 18.29 -0.15 8.95
N ASP A 341 18.08 -0.34 10.27
CA ASP A 341 19.06 -0.96 11.16
C ASP A 341 18.41 -1.90 12.19
N ASN A 342 19.25 -2.58 12.97
CA ASN A 342 18.83 -3.54 14.00
C ASN A 342 18.93 -2.89 15.40
N GLY A 343 18.10 -1.88 15.65
CA GLY A 343 17.92 -1.29 16.98
C GLY A 343 17.21 -2.25 17.96
N GLY A 344 17.87 -2.59 19.06
CA GLY A 344 17.30 -3.52 20.05
C GLY A 344 17.08 -4.92 19.46
N SER A 345 15.81 -5.35 19.36
CA SER A 345 15.41 -6.60 18.68
C SER A 345 14.80 -6.41 17.30
N SER A 346 14.83 -5.19 16.74
CA SER A 346 14.22 -4.91 15.44
C SER A 346 14.90 -5.66 14.29
N THR A 347 14.14 -5.88 13.22
CA THR A 347 14.65 -6.38 11.93
C THR A 347 14.85 -5.24 10.93
N VAL A 348 15.74 -5.36 9.95
CA VAL A 348 15.76 -4.39 8.83
C VAL A 348 14.51 -4.56 7.98
N TRP A 349 13.88 -3.43 7.62
CA TRP A 349 12.73 -3.37 6.75
C TRP A 349 13.08 -3.92 5.37
N GLN A 350 12.29 -4.87 4.88
CA GLN A 350 12.63 -5.58 3.66
C GLN A 350 12.79 -4.62 2.46
N GLY A 351 13.89 -4.80 1.72
CA GLY A 351 14.27 -3.95 0.58
C GLY A 351 15.06 -2.70 0.97
N VAL A 352 15.15 -2.37 2.27
CA VAL A 352 16.02 -1.29 2.75
C VAL A 352 17.44 -1.82 2.88
N THR A 353 18.37 -1.15 2.21
CA THR A 353 19.79 -1.53 2.18
C THR A 353 20.70 -0.48 2.80
N ASP A 354 20.23 0.77 2.88
CA ASP A 354 20.99 1.92 3.32
C ASP A 354 20.09 2.88 4.14
N PRO A 355 20.66 3.73 5.01
CA PRO A 355 19.85 4.66 5.81
C PRO A 355 19.12 5.73 4.98
N PHE A 356 19.74 6.17 3.88
CA PHE A 356 19.23 7.25 3.01
C PHE A 356 19.07 6.72 1.58
N ASP A 357 18.18 7.34 0.80
CA ASP A 357 17.93 7.02 -0.61
C ASP A 357 17.54 5.55 -0.87
N SER A 358 17.09 4.85 0.19
CA SER A 358 16.68 3.45 0.16
C SER A 358 15.25 3.34 0.66
N LEU A 359 14.29 3.33 -0.27
CA LEU A 359 12.87 3.44 0.05
C LEU A 359 12.21 2.09 0.41
N GLY A 360 12.94 0.98 0.26
CA GLY A 360 12.45 -0.33 0.64
C GLY A 360 11.31 -0.86 -0.22
N THR A 361 10.73 -1.99 0.20
CA THR A 361 9.61 -2.61 -0.53
C THR A 361 8.41 -1.67 -0.56
N PHE A 362 7.83 -1.49 -1.75
CA PHE A 362 6.73 -0.55 -2.04
C PHE A 362 7.04 0.93 -1.73
N ASP A 363 8.32 1.29 -1.62
CA ASP A 363 8.76 2.64 -1.31
C ASP A 363 8.26 3.18 0.05
N LEU A 364 8.03 2.28 1.03
CA LEU A 364 7.43 2.64 2.31
C LEU A 364 8.42 3.14 3.38
N ASN A 365 9.73 3.02 3.16
CA ASN A 365 10.75 3.63 4.02
C ASN A 365 10.89 5.13 3.68
N GLN A 366 9.84 5.89 3.98
CA GLN A 366 9.77 7.34 3.84
C GLN A 366 9.09 7.93 5.07
N GLY A 367 9.45 9.17 5.39
CA GLY A 367 8.94 9.87 6.55
C GLY A 367 7.41 9.94 6.58
N ILE A 368 6.72 10.03 5.42
CA ILE A 368 5.24 10.08 5.35
C ILE A 368 4.54 8.78 5.76
N TYR A 369 5.27 7.69 5.99
CA TYR A 369 4.71 6.42 6.44
C TYR A 369 5.23 6.01 7.82
N THR A 370 6.48 6.36 8.14
CA THR A 370 7.05 6.24 9.48
C THR A 370 7.97 7.43 9.77
N THR A 371 7.74 8.13 10.88
CA THR A 371 8.60 9.18 11.41
C THR A 371 10.01 8.66 11.72
N MET A 372 10.19 7.34 11.90
CA MET A 372 11.49 6.74 12.16
C MET A 372 12.36 6.56 10.91
N SER A 373 11.86 6.88 9.72
CA SER A 373 12.67 6.88 8.50
C SER A 373 13.65 8.05 8.51
N TYR A 374 14.84 7.84 7.95
CA TYR A 374 15.78 8.93 7.62
C TYR A 374 15.46 9.59 6.28
N ASN A 375 14.57 8.99 5.49
CA ASN A 375 14.07 9.58 4.24
C ASN A 375 12.90 10.52 4.57
N ASP A 376 13.18 11.56 5.36
CA ASP A 376 12.21 12.50 5.91
C ASP A 376 11.33 13.17 4.84
N GLY A 377 10.14 13.62 5.22
CA GLY A 377 9.16 14.13 4.23
C GLY A 377 8.69 13.05 3.25
N TRP A 378 8.42 13.45 2.01
CA TRP A 378 8.00 12.57 0.90
C TRP A 378 9.02 12.67 -0.24
N GLN A 379 9.93 11.71 -0.32
CA GLN A 379 11.02 11.69 -1.31
C GLN A 379 10.49 11.53 -2.74
N LEU A 380 9.42 10.76 -2.90
CA LEU A 380 8.74 10.57 -4.19
C LEU A 380 7.62 11.59 -4.47
N HIS A 381 7.63 12.75 -3.79
CA HIS A 381 6.65 13.78 -4.04
C HIS A 381 6.67 14.21 -5.52
N PRO A 382 5.51 14.41 -6.20
CA PRO A 382 5.47 14.70 -7.64
C PRO A 382 6.22 15.97 -8.07
N SER A 383 6.45 16.91 -7.15
CA SER A 383 7.22 18.15 -7.41
C SER A 383 8.71 18.05 -7.04
N GLY A 384 9.20 16.83 -6.77
CA GLY A 384 10.55 16.56 -6.28
C GLY A 384 10.65 16.67 -4.75
N GLU A 385 11.86 16.46 -4.24
CA GLU A 385 12.16 16.49 -2.80
C GLU A 385 12.04 17.91 -2.20
N ASN A 386 11.64 17.96 -0.94
CA ASN A 386 11.60 19.20 -0.19
C ASN A 386 12.99 19.59 0.31
N SER A 387 13.40 20.84 0.07
CA SER A 387 14.65 21.42 0.61
C SER A 387 14.40 22.54 1.62
N ALA A 388 13.14 22.85 1.90
CA ALA A 388 12.78 23.85 2.89
C ALA A 388 13.09 23.31 4.29
N ILE A 389 13.54 24.17 5.19
CA ILE A 389 13.63 23.87 6.63
C ILE A 389 12.28 24.05 7.35
N PRO A 390 11.47 25.10 7.05
CA PRO A 390 10.39 25.47 7.95
C PRO A 390 9.05 24.76 7.76
N TYR A 391 8.94 23.85 6.80
CA TYR A 391 7.71 23.14 6.45
C TYR A 391 8.01 21.89 5.63
N GLY A 392 6.99 21.06 5.43
CA GLY A 392 7.03 19.93 4.50
C GLY A 392 7.64 18.66 5.04
N TYR A 393 7.80 18.58 6.36
CA TYR A 393 8.10 17.36 7.08
C TYR A 393 6.89 16.88 7.88
N GLN A 394 7.09 15.79 8.61
CA GLN A 394 6.11 15.17 9.47
C GLN A 394 5.74 16.12 10.61
N GLY A 395 4.45 16.41 10.73
CA GLY A 395 3.89 17.13 11.88
C GLY A 395 3.36 16.20 12.96
N THR A 396 3.16 14.91 12.64
CA THR A 396 2.62 13.89 13.55
C THR A 396 3.42 12.60 13.40
N LEU A 397 3.11 11.64 14.27
CA LEU A 397 3.46 10.24 14.04
C LEU A 397 2.68 9.72 12.84
N MET A 398 3.28 8.80 12.08
CA MET A 398 2.70 8.25 10.86
C MET A 398 2.14 6.84 11.09
N ALA A 399 1.50 6.25 10.07
CA ALA A 399 0.65 5.07 10.23
C ALA A 399 1.34 3.89 10.96
N PHE A 400 2.59 3.60 10.62
CA PHE A 400 3.34 2.52 11.28
C PHE A 400 3.72 2.86 12.71
N ASP A 401 4.12 4.12 12.96
CA ASP A 401 4.46 4.58 14.30
C ASP A 401 3.24 4.55 15.22
N ILE A 402 2.08 5.01 14.71
CA ILE A 402 0.80 4.96 15.43
C ILE A 402 0.48 3.51 15.80
N ALA A 403 0.49 2.59 14.83
CA ALA A 403 0.19 1.19 15.09
C ALA A 403 1.11 0.58 16.16
N MET A 404 2.42 0.84 16.08
CA MET A 404 3.38 0.28 17.02
C MET A 404 3.29 0.91 18.42
N LEU A 405 3.10 2.23 18.51
CA LEU A 405 2.88 2.90 19.79
C LEU A 405 1.57 2.45 20.45
N GLN A 406 0.51 2.21 19.68
CA GLN A 406 -0.74 1.67 20.20
C GLN A 406 -0.62 0.20 20.64
N GLU A 407 0.19 -0.61 19.97
CA GLU A 407 0.52 -1.97 20.43
C GLU A 407 1.22 -1.94 21.79
N LYS A 408 2.18 -1.03 21.97
CA LYS A 408 2.97 -0.89 23.21
C LYS A 408 2.17 -0.29 24.37
N TYR A 409 1.44 0.79 24.11
CA TYR A 409 0.86 1.64 25.17
C TYR A 409 -0.67 1.62 25.22
N GLY A 410 -1.32 0.99 24.24
CA GLY A 410 -2.77 1.07 24.01
C GLY A 410 -3.16 2.32 23.22
N ALA A 411 -4.26 2.26 22.48
CA ALA A 411 -4.77 3.39 21.69
C ALA A 411 -5.44 4.46 22.56
N ASN A 412 -5.27 5.74 22.20
CA ASN A 412 -6.15 6.78 22.71
C ASN A 412 -7.48 6.72 21.97
N THR A 413 -8.53 6.29 22.66
CA THR A 413 -9.87 6.06 22.09
C THR A 413 -10.81 7.27 22.20
N THR A 414 -10.27 8.44 22.56
CA THR A 414 -11.07 9.66 22.82
C THR A 414 -10.63 10.86 21.99
N PHE A 415 -9.49 10.77 21.31
CA PHE A 415 -8.99 11.84 20.46
C PHE A 415 -9.85 11.96 19.20
N ALA A 416 -10.25 13.19 18.88
CA ALA A 416 -11.09 13.51 17.73
C ALA A 416 -12.41 12.71 17.64
N ALA A 417 -12.99 12.23 18.76
CA ALA A 417 -14.17 11.35 18.77
C ALA A 417 -15.52 11.95 18.28
N GLY A 418 -15.52 13.08 17.59
CA GLY A 418 -16.69 13.63 16.92
C GLY A 418 -16.30 14.26 15.59
N ASN A 419 -17.28 14.70 14.81
CA ASN A 419 -17.07 15.14 13.43
C ASN A 419 -15.88 16.10 13.25
N SER A 420 -14.89 15.64 12.50
CA SER A 420 -13.66 16.31 12.17
C SER A 420 -13.63 16.79 10.71
N THR A 421 -12.91 17.88 10.46
CA THR A 421 -12.62 18.36 9.10
C THR A 421 -11.13 18.57 8.94
N TYR A 422 -10.52 17.77 8.07
CA TYR A 422 -9.10 17.79 7.75
C TYR A 422 -8.90 18.58 6.46
N VAL A 423 -8.34 19.79 6.57
CA VAL A 423 -8.19 20.68 5.43
C VAL A 423 -6.81 20.51 4.81
N LEU A 424 -6.74 20.21 3.51
CA LEU A 424 -5.48 20.14 2.77
C LEU A 424 -4.85 21.55 2.67
N PRO A 425 -3.53 21.68 2.89
CA PRO A 425 -2.85 22.96 2.83
C PRO A 425 -2.80 23.52 1.39
N GLU A 426 -2.83 24.85 1.27
CA GLU A 426 -2.83 25.56 -0.02
C GLU A 426 -1.49 26.26 -0.32
N ALA A 427 -0.54 26.25 0.63
CA ALA A 427 0.73 26.95 0.49
C ALA A 427 1.87 26.23 1.21
N ASN A 428 3.07 26.37 0.66
CA ASN A 428 4.32 25.93 1.28
C ASN A 428 4.85 27.01 2.24
N ALA A 429 4.46 26.90 3.51
CA ALA A 429 4.82 27.86 4.56
C ALA A 429 4.87 27.16 5.93
N THR A 430 5.42 27.82 6.95
CA THR A 430 5.42 27.31 8.33
C THR A 430 4.00 26.90 8.75
N GLY A 431 3.89 25.69 9.30
CA GLY A 431 2.60 25.05 9.63
C GLY A 431 2.04 24.15 8.51
N THR A 432 2.71 24.06 7.36
CA THR A 432 2.41 23.05 6.34
C THR A 432 3.22 21.78 6.62
N PHE A 433 2.53 20.65 6.75
CA PHE A 433 3.13 19.38 7.12
C PHE A 433 2.36 18.17 6.59
N PHE A 434 3.01 17.02 6.65
CA PHE A 434 2.36 15.72 6.49
C PHE A 434 1.90 15.19 7.85
N ALA A 435 0.70 14.62 7.90
CA ALA A 435 0.17 13.98 9.10
C ALA A 435 -0.56 12.69 8.77
N CYS A 436 -0.63 11.80 9.75
CA CYS A 436 -1.49 10.62 9.68
C CYS A 436 -2.71 10.86 10.58
N ILE A 437 -3.90 10.76 10.00
CA ILE A 437 -5.15 11.00 10.72
C ILE A 437 -5.40 9.84 11.67
N TRP A 438 -5.42 10.15 12.97
CA TRP A 438 -6.03 9.33 14.01
C TRP A 438 -7.33 9.99 14.44
N ASP A 439 -8.45 9.34 14.15
CA ASP A 439 -9.79 9.74 14.56
C ASP A 439 -10.50 8.52 15.15
N THR A 440 -11.29 8.73 16.20
CA THR A 440 -11.93 7.65 16.97
C THR A 440 -13.45 7.61 16.80
N GLY A 441 -14.01 8.52 16.01
CA GLY A 441 -15.39 8.44 15.56
C GLY A 441 -15.96 9.81 15.21
N GLY A 442 -17.05 9.79 14.48
CA GLY A 442 -17.61 11.02 13.93
C GLY A 442 -18.21 10.71 12.57
N VAL A 443 -18.52 11.76 11.86
CA VAL A 443 -18.67 11.72 10.40
C VAL A 443 -17.74 12.78 9.88
N ASP A 444 -16.64 12.32 9.30
CA ASP A 444 -15.43 13.10 9.11
C ASP A 444 -15.21 13.42 7.64
N GLN A 445 -14.40 14.42 7.36
CA GLN A 445 -14.17 14.87 5.98
C GLN A 445 -12.73 15.34 5.75
N VAL A 446 -12.17 14.96 4.59
CA VAL A 446 -11.01 15.66 4.00
C VAL A 446 -11.51 16.71 3.01
N VAL A 447 -11.06 17.95 3.15
CA VAL A 447 -11.48 19.09 2.31
C VAL A 447 -10.29 19.78 1.69
N TYR A 448 -10.39 20.09 0.41
CA TYR A 448 -9.55 21.06 -0.25
C TYR A 448 -10.37 22.27 -0.68
N ASN A 449 -9.83 23.48 -0.51
CA ASN A 449 -10.52 24.73 -0.88
C ASN A 449 -9.72 25.58 -1.88
N GLY A 450 -8.56 25.08 -2.32
CA GLY A 450 -7.70 25.80 -3.23
C GLY A 450 -8.10 25.63 -4.70
N THR A 451 -7.23 26.13 -5.58
CA THR A 451 -7.49 26.26 -7.02
C THR A 451 -6.55 25.42 -7.89
N SER A 452 -5.66 24.64 -7.29
CA SER A 452 -4.87 23.62 -7.99
C SER A 452 -5.62 22.29 -8.00
N SER A 453 -5.13 21.30 -8.73
CA SER A 453 -5.60 19.92 -8.56
C SER A 453 -5.19 19.38 -7.19
N ALA A 454 -6.01 18.50 -6.65
CA ALA A 454 -5.76 17.72 -5.45
C ALA A 454 -6.05 16.24 -5.67
N THR A 455 -5.30 15.40 -4.98
CA THR A 455 -5.61 13.98 -4.79
C THR A 455 -6.13 13.80 -3.37
N ILE A 456 -7.31 13.22 -3.22
CA ILE A 456 -7.90 12.87 -1.92
C ILE A 456 -8.18 11.36 -1.94
N ASP A 457 -7.57 10.62 -1.02
CA ASP A 457 -7.74 9.18 -0.88
C ASP A 457 -8.17 8.87 0.55
N LEU A 458 -9.38 8.31 0.70
CA LEU A 458 -9.99 8.03 1.99
C LEU A 458 -9.64 6.63 2.53
N ARG A 459 -8.78 5.87 1.84
CA ARG A 459 -8.40 4.52 2.26
C ARG A 459 -7.35 4.59 3.37
N ALA A 460 -7.67 3.92 4.47
CA ALA A 460 -6.77 3.78 5.62
C ALA A 460 -5.56 2.89 5.32
N ALA A 461 -4.49 3.10 6.10
CA ALA A 461 -3.35 2.21 6.16
C ALA A 461 -3.79 0.77 6.43
N THR A 462 -3.31 -0.17 5.63
CA THR A 462 -3.66 -1.59 5.78
C THR A 462 -2.76 -2.33 6.76
N LEU A 463 -1.54 -1.81 7.01
CA LEU A 463 -0.45 -2.46 7.76
C LEU A 463 -0.04 -3.84 7.23
N GLY A 464 -0.64 -4.30 6.12
CA GLY A 464 -0.29 -5.55 5.46
C GLY A 464 0.99 -5.40 4.62
N TYR A 465 1.46 -6.50 4.04
CA TYR A 465 2.65 -6.48 3.19
C TYR A 465 2.30 -6.09 1.74
N ALA A 466 1.87 -4.84 1.53
CA ALA A 466 1.41 -4.31 0.24
C ALA A 466 1.67 -2.80 0.12
N ALA A 467 1.47 -2.22 -1.08
CA ALA A 467 1.70 -0.79 -1.31
C ALA A 467 0.86 0.14 -0.41
N GLY A 468 -0.38 -0.24 -0.09
CA GLY A 468 -1.26 0.52 0.82
C GLY A 468 -0.95 0.34 2.32
N SER A 469 0.22 -0.18 2.69
CA SER A 469 0.52 -0.52 4.08
C SER A 469 0.64 0.70 4.99
N GLY A 470 1.34 1.74 4.52
CA GLY A 470 1.47 3.03 5.22
C GLY A 470 0.28 3.97 5.01
N GLY A 471 -0.75 3.54 4.28
CA GLY A 471 -1.89 4.37 3.87
C GLY A 471 -1.65 5.06 2.53
N PHE A 472 -2.69 5.73 2.05
CA PHE A 472 -2.67 6.49 0.80
C PHE A 472 -2.67 7.98 1.11
N ILE A 473 -1.92 8.75 0.34
CA ILE A 473 -1.70 10.17 0.64
C ILE A 473 -2.70 11.06 -0.09
N SER A 474 -3.39 11.88 0.68
CA SER A 474 -4.17 13.03 0.21
C SER A 474 -3.30 14.28 0.21
N PHE A 475 -3.21 15.00 -0.90
CA PHE A 475 -2.36 16.19 -1.06
C PHE A 475 -2.87 17.11 -2.18
N ALA A 476 -2.44 18.38 -2.15
CA ALA A 476 -2.65 19.34 -3.23
C ALA A 476 -1.38 19.48 -4.08
N ASP A 477 -1.53 19.64 -5.39
CA ASP A 477 -0.41 19.73 -6.32
C ASP A 477 0.59 20.83 -5.94
N GLY A 478 1.86 20.45 -5.83
CA GLY A 478 2.95 21.37 -5.49
C GLY A 478 3.06 21.72 -4.01
N ILE A 479 2.19 21.16 -3.15
CA ILE A 479 2.21 21.43 -1.71
C ILE A 479 2.84 20.27 -0.96
N TYR A 480 3.88 20.57 -0.18
CA TYR A 480 4.55 19.62 0.69
C TYR A 480 3.76 19.45 1.99
N GLY A 481 2.53 18.96 1.91
CA GLY A 481 1.69 18.71 3.06
C GLY A 481 0.42 17.98 2.67
N GLY A 482 -0.12 17.23 3.61
CA GLY A 482 -1.19 16.30 3.30
C GLY A 482 -1.46 15.29 4.40
N TYR A 483 -2.33 14.34 4.10
CA TYR A 483 -2.81 13.36 5.07
C TYR A 483 -2.69 11.94 4.54
N THR A 484 -2.13 11.05 5.35
CA THR A 484 -2.49 9.62 5.31
C THR A 484 -3.53 9.34 6.39
N ILE A 485 -4.15 8.16 6.37
CA ILE A 485 -5.17 7.76 7.35
C ILE A 485 -4.66 6.53 8.10
N ALA A 486 -4.69 6.56 9.43
CA ALA A 486 -4.19 5.46 10.26
C ALA A 486 -5.08 4.21 10.15
N ASN A 487 -4.52 3.04 10.44
CA ASN A 487 -5.27 1.79 10.40
C ASN A 487 -6.47 1.81 11.35
N GLY A 488 -7.62 1.36 10.86
CA GLY A 488 -8.86 1.31 11.63
C GLY A 488 -9.63 2.64 11.72
N VAL A 489 -9.07 3.73 11.18
CA VAL A 489 -9.78 5.01 11.03
C VAL A 489 -10.64 4.97 9.77
N VAL A 490 -11.84 5.55 9.84
CA VAL A 490 -12.74 5.71 8.70
C VAL A 490 -12.98 7.20 8.51
N ILE A 491 -12.90 7.66 7.26
CA ILE A 491 -13.31 9.00 6.85
C ILE A 491 -14.40 8.84 5.81
N GLU A 492 -15.57 9.42 6.05
CA GLU A 492 -16.74 9.17 5.22
C GLU A 492 -16.85 10.14 4.05
N ASN A 493 -16.28 11.35 4.16
CA ASN A 493 -16.53 12.38 3.16
C ASN A 493 -15.24 12.96 2.59
N ALA A 494 -15.34 13.43 1.34
CA ALA A 494 -14.29 14.21 0.70
C ALA A 494 -14.89 15.39 -0.08
N THR A 495 -14.14 16.47 -0.19
CA THR A 495 -14.51 17.59 -1.05
C THR A 495 -13.29 18.22 -1.72
N GLY A 496 -13.33 18.29 -3.06
CA GLY A 496 -12.35 18.92 -3.91
C GLY A 496 -12.39 20.45 -3.89
N GLY A 497 -11.40 21.04 -4.56
CA GLY A 497 -11.22 22.46 -4.80
C GLY A 497 -11.97 22.93 -6.05
N SER A 498 -11.33 23.80 -6.85
CA SER A 498 -11.94 24.38 -8.07
C SER A 498 -11.20 24.00 -9.35
N ALA A 499 -10.34 22.99 -9.30
CA ALA A 499 -9.64 22.43 -10.46
C ALA A 499 -9.95 20.94 -10.56
N GLY A 500 -9.45 20.27 -11.61
CA GLY A 500 -9.70 18.83 -11.77
C GLY A 500 -9.03 18.01 -10.67
N ASP A 501 -9.85 17.43 -9.80
CA ASP A 501 -9.42 16.69 -8.62
C ASP A 501 -9.62 15.18 -8.81
N SER A 502 -8.82 14.40 -8.09
CA SER A 502 -8.97 12.95 -8.00
C SER A 502 -9.40 12.56 -6.60
N ILE A 503 -10.57 11.96 -6.45
CA ILE A 503 -11.17 11.59 -5.17
C ILE A 503 -11.48 10.09 -5.16
N MET A 504 -10.85 9.37 -4.24
CA MET A 504 -11.05 7.93 -4.00
C MET A 504 -11.70 7.72 -2.63
N GLY A 505 -12.89 7.11 -2.63
CA GLY A 505 -13.61 6.66 -1.44
C GLY A 505 -12.99 5.41 -0.81
N ASN A 506 -13.74 4.77 0.07
CA ASN A 506 -13.33 3.57 0.80
C ASN A 506 -14.49 2.55 0.84
N ALA A 507 -14.61 1.79 1.92
CA ALA A 507 -15.65 0.76 2.05
C ALA A 507 -16.88 1.24 2.84
N ALA A 508 -16.88 2.50 3.28
CA ALA A 508 -18.01 3.12 3.98
C ALA A 508 -18.91 3.84 2.97
N ALA A 509 -20.15 4.12 3.36
CA ALA A 509 -21.04 4.97 2.58
C ALA A 509 -20.49 6.40 2.50
N ASN A 510 -19.85 6.72 1.39
CA ASN A 510 -19.11 7.95 1.21
C ASN A 510 -19.95 9.08 0.63
N ARG A 511 -19.56 10.33 0.94
CA ARG A 511 -20.07 11.52 0.25
C ARG A 511 -18.92 12.28 -0.39
N LEU A 512 -18.83 12.22 -1.72
CA LEU A 512 -17.74 12.78 -2.50
C LEU A 512 -18.25 13.96 -3.34
N ASN A 513 -17.54 15.09 -3.29
CA ASN A 513 -17.91 16.29 -4.04
C ASN A 513 -16.69 16.90 -4.75
N GLY A 514 -16.67 16.84 -6.09
CA GLY A 514 -15.59 17.40 -6.91
C GLY A 514 -15.61 18.95 -6.97
N ARG A 515 -16.81 19.53 -6.92
CA ARG A 515 -17.12 20.96 -7.06
C ARG A 515 -16.88 21.51 -8.47
N GLY A 516 -15.67 21.94 -8.78
CA GLY A 516 -15.44 22.65 -10.03
C GLY A 516 -14.16 22.17 -10.63
N GLY A 517 -14.14 21.95 -11.94
CA GLY A 517 -13.01 21.30 -12.58
C GLY A 517 -13.49 20.04 -13.27
N ASN A 518 -12.57 19.32 -13.91
CA ASN A 518 -12.90 18.04 -14.51
C ASN A 518 -12.43 16.97 -13.53
N ASP A 519 -13.34 16.45 -12.73
CA ASP A 519 -13.04 15.66 -11.56
C ASP A 519 -13.18 14.16 -11.84
N SER A 520 -12.43 13.35 -11.10
CA SER A 520 -12.52 11.89 -11.09
C SER A 520 -12.92 11.43 -9.69
N LEU A 521 -14.15 10.92 -9.54
CA LEU A 521 -14.70 10.48 -8.27
C LEU A 521 -14.95 8.97 -8.32
N VAL A 522 -14.44 8.23 -7.34
CA VAL A 522 -14.67 6.78 -7.20
C VAL A 522 -15.20 6.52 -5.79
N GLY A 523 -16.41 6.00 -5.66
CA GLY A 523 -17.02 5.64 -4.37
C GLY A 523 -16.37 4.41 -3.73
N ALA A 524 -16.08 3.42 -4.58
CA ALA A 524 -15.47 2.12 -4.26
C ALA A 524 -16.47 1.10 -3.69
N ALA A 525 -16.68 1.03 -2.39
CA ALA A 525 -17.69 0.13 -1.84
C ALA A 525 -18.49 0.84 -0.76
N GLY A 526 -19.79 0.53 -0.67
CA GLY A 526 -20.70 1.30 0.16
C GLY A 526 -21.83 1.83 -0.69
N ASN A 527 -22.79 2.50 -0.05
CA ASN A 527 -23.85 3.19 -0.78
C ASN A 527 -23.46 4.66 -0.83
N ASP A 528 -22.81 5.06 -1.92
CA ASP A 528 -22.08 6.30 -2.01
C ASP A 528 -22.91 7.40 -2.67
N VAL A 529 -22.56 8.66 -2.39
CA VAL A 529 -23.11 9.82 -3.10
C VAL A 529 -21.98 10.60 -3.73
N LEU A 530 -21.96 10.63 -5.05
CA LEU A 530 -20.94 11.29 -5.86
C LEU A 530 -21.54 12.52 -6.56
N LEU A 531 -20.92 13.68 -6.35
CA LEU A 531 -21.32 14.96 -6.92
C LEU A 531 -20.17 15.56 -7.73
N GLY A 532 -20.24 15.50 -9.07
CA GLY A 532 -19.25 16.13 -9.96
C GLY A 532 -19.35 17.66 -9.92
N SER A 533 -20.58 18.16 -9.99
CA SER A 533 -20.97 19.57 -9.93
C SER A 533 -20.72 20.37 -11.21
N THR A 534 -19.53 20.91 -11.49
CA THR A 534 -19.31 21.68 -12.73
C THR A 534 -18.02 21.26 -13.42
N GLY A 535 -18.12 20.89 -14.69
CA GLY A 535 -16.96 20.56 -15.51
C GLY A 535 -17.22 19.33 -16.37
N LEU A 536 -16.19 18.55 -16.67
CA LEU A 536 -16.32 17.28 -17.39
C LEU A 536 -15.89 16.17 -16.45
N ASP A 537 -16.85 15.61 -15.72
CA ASP A 537 -16.56 14.74 -14.59
C ASP A 537 -16.67 13.27 -14.97
N THR A 538 -15.92 12.43 -14.25
CA THR A 538 -16.04 10.97 -14.30
C THR A 538 -16.38 10.48 -12.90
N LEU A 539 -17.58 9.89 -12.75
CA LEU A 539 -18.08 9.37 -11.49
C LEU A 539 -18.23 7.84 -11.62
N VAL A 540 -17.65 7.12 -10.67
CA VAL A 540 -17.73 5.67 -10.55
C VAL A 540 -18.28 5.32 -9.17
N GLY A 541 -19.50 4.77 -9.09
CA GLY A 541 -20.12 4.32 -7.84
C GLY A 541 -19.30 3.20 -7.20
N GLY A 542 -19.37 2.01 -7.79
CA GLY A 542 -18.57 0.86 -7.36
C GLY A 542 -19.46 -0.30 -6.92
N LEU A 543 -19.29 -0.76 -5.69
CA LEU A 543 -20.12 -1.80 -5.10
C LEU A 543 -21.13 -1.17 -4.14
N GLY A 544 -22.42 -1.43 -4.33
CA GLY A 544 -23.48 -0.94 -3.45
C GLY A 544 -24.49 -0.11 -4.24
N ASP A 545 -25.53 0.38 -3.57
CA ASP A 545 -26.57 1.17 -4.24
C ASP A 545 -26.15 2.64 -4.19
N ASP A 546 -25.64 3.16 -5.31
CA ASP A 546 -24.99 4.46 -5.37
C ASP A 546 -25.90 5.56 -5.92
N THR A 547 -25.60 6.81 -5.56
CA THR A 547 -26.24 8.01 -6.11
C THR A 547 -25.22 8.88 -6.83
N LEU A 548 -25.38 9.03 -8.14
CA LEU A 548 -24.45 9.77 -8.98
C LEU A 548 -25.14 11.02 -9.57
N ASN A 549 -24.52 12.18 -9.39
CA ASN A 549 -24.91 13.43 -10.04
C ASN A 549 -23.69 14.08 -10.69
N GLY A 550 -23.62 14.02 -12.01
CA GLY A 550 -22.55 14.66 -12.79
C GLY A 550 -22.56 16.18 -12.62
N GLY A 551 -23.75 16.78 -12.66
CA GLY A 551 -23.92 18.22 -12.60
C GLY A 551 -23.82 18.84 -13.98
N ALA A 552 -23.38 20.10 -14.08
CA ALA A 552 -23.27 20.77 -15.37
C ALA A 552 -22.00 20.33 -16.09
N GLY A 553 -22.16 19.64 -17.22
CA GLY A 553 -21.01 19.10 -17.88
C GLY A 553 -21.30 18.25 -19.08
N ARG A 554 -20.26 17.55 -19.55
CA ARG A 554 -20.43 16.34 -20.34
C ARG A 554 -19.77 15.22 -19.57
N ASP A 555 -20.57 14.57 -18.73
CA ASP A 555 -20.05 13.70 -17.70
C ASP A 555 -20.14 12.23 -18.11
N ILE A 556 -19.30 11.43 -17.47
CA ILE A 556 -19.31 9.97 -17.57
C ILE A 556 -19.70 9.41 -16.22
N LEU A 557 -20.85 8.75 -16.16
CA LEU A 557 -21.39 8.15 -14.95
C LEU A 557 -21.35 6.62 -15.08
N ILE A 558 -20.81 5.94 -14.09
CA ILE A 558 -20.68 4.49 -14.03
C ILE A 558 -21.18 4.04 -12.65
N GLY A 559 -22.34 3.39 -12.59
CA GLY A 559 -22.87 2.83 -11.33
C GLY A 559 -22.08 1.60 -10.86
N ASN A 560 -21.95 0.61 -11.75
CA ASN A 560 -21.38 -0.73 -11.53
C ASN A 560 -22.34 -1.70 -10.84
N ASP A 561 -21.97 -2.28 -9.69
CA ASP A 561 -22.72 -3.35 -9.04
C ASP A 561 -23.66 -2.73 -8.01
N GLY A 562 -24.96 -2.76 -8.23
CA GLY A 562 -25.90 -2.08 -7.35
C GLY A 562 -27.25 -1.88 -8.01
N ALA A 563 -28.17 -1.24 -7.28
CA ALA A 563 -29.27 -0.50 -7.88
C ALA A 563 -28.94 0.99 -7.78
N ASP A 564 -28.52 1.59 -8.89
CA ASP A 564 -27.91 2.93 -8.87
C ASP A 564 -28.87 4.03 -9.34
N ASP A 565 -28.83 5.18 -8.65
CA ASP A 565 -29.61 6.38 -8.95
C ASP A 565 -28.75 7.42 -9.72
N PHE A 566 -29.11 7.70 -10.98
CA PHE A 566 -28.49 8.75 -11.79
C PHE A 566 -29.35 10.01 -11.79
N ILE A 567 -28.91 11.04 -11.05
CA ILE A 567 -29.70 12.24 -10.79
C ILE A 567 -29.39 13.35 -11.80
N TYR A 568 -30.46 13.92 -12.39
CA TYR A 568 -30.42 15.16 -13.15
C TYR A 568 -31.36 16.19 -12.52
N ALA A 569 -30.79 17.27 -12.00
CA ALA A 569 -31.55 18.31 -11.31
C ALA A 569 -31.96 19.46 -12.25
N ASN A 570 -31.23 19.69 -13.34
CA ASN A 570 -31.51 20.75 -14.30
C ASN A 570 -31.28 20.26 -15.73
N ALA A 571 -31.97 20.83 -16.71
CA ALA A 571 -31.73 20.52 -18.12
C ALA A 571 -30.30 20.90 -18.58
N SER A 572 -29.63 21.82 -17.87
CA SER A 572 -28.22 22.15 -18.12
C SER A 572 -27.24 21.08 -17.68
N ASP A 573 -27.69 20.12 -16.86
CA ASP A 573 -26.82 19.04 -16.38
C ASP A 573 -26.46 18.09 -17.54
N SER A 574 -27.25 18.04 -18.62
CA SER A 574 -26.91 17.26 -19.81
C SER A 574 -27.32 17.95 -21.10
N GLY A 575 -26.37 18.22 -22.00
CA GLY A 575 -26.68 18.94 -23.23
C GLY A 575 -27.50 18.13 -24.25
N ALA A 576 -28.21 18.84 -25.14
CA ALA A 576 -29.04 18.24 -26.19
C ALA A 576 -28.28 17.49 -27.31
N THR A 577 -26.96 17.67 -27.41
CA THR A 577 -26.15 17.20 -28.55
C THR A 577 -25.12 16.16 -28.15
N ALA A 578 -24.62 15.39 -29.12
CA ALA A 578 -23.56 14.42 -28.88
C ALA A 578 -22.29 14.99 -28.27
N ALA A 579 -21.99 16.27 -28.50
CA ALA A 579 -20.80 16.92 -27.98
C ALA A 579 -20.93 17.37 -26.52
N THR A 580 -22.15 17.38 -25.97
CA THR A 580 -22.49 18.01 -24.70
C THR A 580 -23.36 17.15 -23.79
N ARG A 581 -23.83 15.99 -24.26
CA ARG A 581 -24.68 15.08 -23.49
C ARG A 581 -23.85 14.14 -22.63
N ASP A 582 -24.38 13.80 -21.49
CA ASP A 582 -23.77 12.82 -20.62
C ASP A 582 -23.89 11.41 -21.17
N GLN A 583 -23.04 10.56 -20.61
CA GLN A 583 -23.01 9.15 -20.90
C GLN A 583 -23.04 8.35 -19.60
N ILE A 584 -24.09 7.54 -19.45
CA ILE A 584 -24.16 6.52 -18.42
C ILE A 584 -23.67 5.20 -19.02
N ASN A 585 -22.65 4.62 -18.38
CA ASN A 585 -22.07 3.34 -18.76
C ASN A 585 -22.52 2.27 -17.77
N GLY A 586 -22.87 1.09 -18.30
CA GLY A 586 -23.22 -0.06 -17.46
C GLY A 586 -24.66 -0.11 -16.96
N PHE A 587 -25.51 0.85 -17.33
CA PHE A 587 -26.90 0.94 -16.88
C PHE A 587 -27.69 -0.38 -17.07
N VAL A 588 -28.32 -0.85 -15.99
CA VAL A 588 -29.08 -2.09 -15.88
C VAL A 588 -30.57 -1.76 -15.72
N SER A 589 -31.31 -1.82 -16.83
CA SER A 589 -32.77 -1.63 -16.83
C SER A 589 -33.49 -2.55 -15.84
N GLY A 590 -34.37 -1.98 -15.02
CA GLY A 590 -35.12 -2.64 -13.95
C GLY A 590 -34.37 -2.77 -12.62
N ALA A 591 -33.13 -2.30 -12.55
CA ALA A 591 -32.36 -2.19 -11.31
C ALA A 591 -31.90 -0.74 -11.07
N ASP A 592 -31.32 -0.11 -12.10
CA ASP A 592 -30.88 1.28 -12.06
C ASP A 592 -31.99 2.24 -12.48
N ASP A 593 -31.89 3.46 -11.97
CA ASP A 593 -32.91 4.49 -12.13
C ASP A 593 -32.32 5.81 -12.62
N ILE A 594 -33.04 6.48 -13.52
CA ILE A 594 -32.76 7.86 -13.96
C ILE A 594 -33.73 8.78 -13.23
N ASP A 595 -33.22 9.56 -12.29
CA ASP A 595 -34.02 10.46 -11.47
C ASP A 595 -34.07 11.87 -12.08
N LEU A 596 -35.25 12.24 -12.57
CA LEU A 596 -35.57 13.54 -13.15
C LEU A 596 -36.54 14.35 -12.28
N ARG A 597 -36.92 13.86 -11.08
CA ARG A 597 -37.96 14.50 -10.23
C ARG A 597 -37.62 15.94 -9.80
N SER A 598 -36.34 16.25 -9.80
CA SER A 598 -35.82 17.58 -9.42
C SER A 598 -35.75 18.53 -10.61
N MET A 599 -35.84 18.03 -11.84
CA MET A 599 -35.84 18.83 -13.06
C MET A 599 -37.26 19.26 -13.40
N ASP A 600 -37.46 20.56 -13.54
CA ASP A 600 -38.71 21.10 -14.03
C ASP A 600 -38.93 20.73 -15.50
N ALA A 601 -40.00 19.98 -15.78
CA ALA A 601 -40.32 19.52 -17.12
C ALA A 601 -40.86 20.65 -18.02
N ASP A 602 -41.46 21.72 -17.50
CA ASP A 602 -42.05 22.80 -18.32
C ASP A 602 -41.39 24.16 -18.06
N SER A 603 -40.34 24.43 -18.84
CA SER A 603 -39.61 25.71 -18.79
C SER A 603 -40.44 26.96 -19.17
N THR A 604 -41.70 26.79 -19.61
CA THR A 604 -42.58 27.89 -20.02
C THR A 604 -43.44 28.42 -18.88
N ASP A 605 -43.47 27.74 -17.74
CA ASP A 605 -44.08 28.24 -16.52
C ASP A 605 -43.11 28.24 -15.33
N ALA A 606 -43.64 28.30 -14.11
CA ALA A 606 -42.83 28.43 -12.89
C ALA A 606 -43.22 27.39 -11.82
N THR A 607 -44.06 26.42 -12.17
CA THR A 607 -44.30 25.24 -11.34
C THR A 607 -43.21 24.21 -11.58
N ASN A 608 -43.05 23.26 -10.65
CA ASN A 608 -42.15 22.13 -10.87
C ASN A 608 -42.99 21.01 -11.49
N ASP A 609 -42.94 20.89 -12.81
CA ASP A 609 -43.77 19.96 -13.55
C ASP A 609 -43.08 18.62 -13.76
N ALA A 610 -43.87 17.54 -13.74
CA ALA A 610 -43.38 16.19 -14.00
C ALA A 610 -43.40 15.89 -15.51
N PHE A 611 -42.42 15.11 -15.98
CA PHE A 611 -42.36 14.74 -17.38
C PHE A 611 -43.53 13.85 -17.83
N LEU A 612 -43.94 14.03 -19.08
CA LEU A 612 -44.96 13.23 -19.76
C LEU A 612 -44.33 12.29 -20.78
N TRP A 613 -44.47 11.00 -20.55
CA TRP A 613 -43.98 9.96 -21.46
C TRP A 613 -44.62 9.99 -22.83
N ARG A 614 -43.79 9.69 -23.85
CA ARG A 614 -44.23 9.64 -25.24
C ARG A 614 -43.64 8.48 -26.03
N ASP A 615 -44.53 7.56 -26.43
CA ASP A 615 -44.18 6.34 -27.20
C ASP A 615 -44.13 6.55 -28.73
N THR A 616 -43.78 7.74 -29.21
CA THR A 616 -43.75 8.04 -30.67
C THR A 616 -42.44 8.66 -31.12
N LEU A 617 -42.16 8.58 -32.43
CA LEU A 617 -40.88 8.97 -33.04
C LEU A 617 -40.55 10.49 -32.98
N GLY A 618 -41.38 11.35 -32.40
CA GLY A 618 -41.13 12.79 -32.28
C GLY A 618 -42.14 13.51 -31.39
N PHE A 619 -41.74 14.62 -30.76
CA PHE A 619 -42.55 15.44 -29.85
C PHE A 619 -43.78 16.06 -30.53
N SER A 620 -44.89 16.25 -29.78
CA SER A 620 -46.10 16.89 -30.34
C SER A 620 -46.03 18.40 -30.40
N GLY A 621 -45.09 18.98 -29.66
CA GLY A 621 -45.06 20.40 -29.32
C GLY A 621 -45.92 20.72 -28.11
N VAL A 622 -45.92 19.81 -27.13
CA VAL A 622 -46.38 20.06 -25.77
C VAL A 622 -45.12 20.03 -24.93
N ALA A 623 -44.93 21.00 -24.04
CA ALA A 623 -43.79 21.06 -23.14
C ALA A 623 -43.78 19.86 -22.15
N GLY A 624 -42.63 19.63 -21.53
CA GLY A 624 -42.43 18.54 -20.58
C GLY A 624 -42.55 17.14 -21.17
N GLN A 625 -42.22 16.94 -22.44
CA GLN A 625 -42.27 15.61 -23.04
C GLN A 625 -40.93 14.88 -22.93
N LEU A 626 -40.98 13.62 -22.52
CA LEU A 626 -39.83 12.71 -22.45
C LEU A 626 -40.03 11.52 -23.39
N ARG A 627 -38.96 11.11 -24.06
CA ARG A 627 -38.95 9.94 -24.95
C ARG A 627 -37.56 9.31 -25.00
N TRP A 628 -37.48 8.09 -25.52
CA TRP A 628 -36.21 7.44 -25.81
C TRP A 628 -36.18 6.81 -27.21
N ALA A 629 -34.98 6.50 -27.70
CA ALA A 629 -34.77 5.78 -28.95
C ALA A 629 -33.48 4.95 -28.90
N ALA A 630 -33.52 3.74 -29.47
CA ALA A 630 -32.33 2.93 -29.65
C ALA A 630 -31.41 3.55 -30.72
N SER A 631 -30.10 3.41 -30.51
CA SER A 631 -29.03 3.83 -31.40
C SER A 631 -27.95 2.74 -31.47
N THR A 632 -26.96 2.89 -32.35
CA THR A 632 -25.82 1.98 -32.40
C THR A 632 -24.92 2.08 -31.18
N ALA A 633 -24.98 3.18 -30.43
CA ALA A 633 -24.18 3.41 -29.22
C ALA A 633 -24.90 2.97 -27.93
N GLY A 634 -26.20 2.69 -27.99
CA GLY A 634 -27.05 2.41 -26.84
C GLY A 634 -28.41 3.09 -26.94
N VAL A 635 -29.09 3.31 -25.81
CA VAL A 635 -30.37 4.04 -25.76
C VAL A 635 -30.11 5.52 -25.55
N LEU A 636 -30.77 6.37 -26.33
CA LEU A 636 -30.79 7.82 -26.13
C LEU A 636 -32.11 8.24 -25.50
N VAL A 637 -32.05 8.98 -24.41
CA VAL A 637 -33.18 9.65 -23.76
C VAL A 637 -33.19 11.12 -24.20
N PHE A 638 -34.37 11.68 -24.49
CA PHE A 638 -34.55 13.05 -24.97
C PHE A 638 -35.71 13.73 -24.26
N GLY A 639 -35.51 14.97 -23.81
CA GLY A 639 -36.57 15.85 -23.31
C GLY A 639 -36.81 17.08 -24.18
N ASP A 640 -38.06 17.50 -24.26
CA ASP A 640 -38.55 18.77 -24.84
C ASP A 640 -39.31 19.52 -23.75
N LEU A 641 -38.67 20.53 -23.16
CA LEU A 641 -39.12 21.31 -22.02
C LEU A 641 -39.96 22.51 -22.42
N ASN A 642 -39.94 22.94 -23.69
CA ASN A 642 -40.59 24.18 -24.12
C ASN A 642 -41.69 23.96 -25.19
N GLY A 643 -41.82 22.74 -25.71
CA GLY A 643 -42.84 22.35 -26.68
C GLY A 643 -42.56 22.83 -28.11
N ASP A 644 -41.33 23.22 -28.44
CA ASP A 644 -40.95 23.63 -29.80
C ASP A 644 -40.61 22.45 -30.73
N ARG A 645 -40.60 21.22 -30.18
CA ARG A 645 -40.23 19.95 -30.84
C ARG A 645 -38.73 19.77 -31.07
N VAL A 646 -37.91 20.56 -30.40
CA VAL A 646 -36.45 20.42 -30.36
C VAL A 646 -36.08 19.72 -29.05
N VAL A 647 -34.95 19.01 -29.07
CA VAL A 647 -34.40 18.39 -27.87
C VAL A 647 -33.73 19.49 -27.05
N ASP A 648 -34.12 19.61 -25.79
CA ASP A 648 -33.53 20.55 -24.83
C ASP A 648 -32.40 19.90 -24.01
N PHE A 649 -32.56 18.61 -23.66
CA PHE A 649 -31.50 17.80 -23.05
C PHE A 649 -31.53 16.37 -23.59
N SER A 650 -30.39 15.68 -23.52
CA SER A 650 -30.30 14.27 -23.90
C SER A 650 -29.33 13.51 -23.01
N ILE A 651 -29.56 12.21 -22.82
CA ILE A 651 -28.69 11.31 -22.06
C ILE A 651 -28.42 10.07 -22.91
N LEU A 652 -27.17 9.59 -22.95
CA LEU A 652 -26.81 8.33 -23.58
C LEU A 652 -26.63 7.23 -22.53
N LEU A 653 -27.44 6.19 -22.62
CA LEU A 653 -27.25 4.93 -21.90
C LEU A 653 -26.44 3.99 -22.78
N ALA A 654 -25.12 4.02 -22.62
CA ALA A 654 -24.17 3.35 -23.51
C ALA A 654 -24.29 1.83 -23.40
N GLY A 655 -24.33 1.14 -24.55
CA GLY A 655 -24.44 -0.32 -24.60
C GLY A 655 -25.81 -0.91 -24.20
N VAL A 656 -26.72 -0.10 -23.68
CA VAL A 656 -28.09 -0.51 -23.34
C VAL A 656 -28.90 -0.75 -24.61
N THR A 657 -29.68 -1.83 -24.63
CA THR A 657 -30.48 -2.22 -25.80
C THR A 657 -31.95 -1.79 -25.70
N SER A 658 -32.47 -1.65 -24.49
CA SER A 658 -33.83 -1.17 -24.19
C SER A 658 -33.93 -0.68 -22.75
N VAL A 659 -34.89 0.20 -22.51
CA VAL A 659 -35.31 0.65 -21.16
C VAL A 659 -36.82 0.44 -21.00
N VAL A 660 -37.29 0.44 -19.77
CA VAL A 660 -38.72 0.44 -19.42
C VAL A 660 -39.09 1.75 -18.73
N GLN A 661 -40.38 2.08 -18.71
CA GLN A 661 -40.87 3.28 -18.02
C GLN A 661 -40.54 3.28 -16.51
N GLY A 662 -40.35 2.10 -15.93
CA GLY A 662 -39.99 1.94 -14.52
C GLY A 662 -38.58 2.42 -14.17
N ASP A 663 -37.68 2.55 -15.17
CA ASP A 663 -36.29 2.98 -15.01
C ASP A 663 -36.15 4.51 -14.80
N PHE A 664 -37.26 5.21 -14.62
CA PHE A 664 -37.30 6.67 -14.59
C PHE A 664 -38.21 7.18 -13.49
N PHE A 665 -37.67 8.01 -12.62
CA PHE A 665 -38.45 8.78 -11.65
C PHE A 665 -38.72 10.18 -12.19
N LEU A 666 -40.00 10.52 -12.34
CA LEU A 666 -40.48 11.76 -12.95
C LEU A 666 -41.29 12.64 -12.00
#